data_AF-A0A2B5J6Z2-F1
#
_entry.id   AF-A0A2B5J6Z2-F1
#
_cell.length_a   1.000
_cell.length_b   1.000
_cell.length_c   1.000
_cell.angle_alpha   90.00
_cell.angle_beta   90.00
_cell.angle_gamma   90.00
#
_symmetry.space_group_name_H-M   'P 1'
#
loop_
_entity.id
_entity.type
_entity.pdbx_description
1 polymer ?
#
loop_
_entity_poly.entity_id
_entity_poly.type
_entity_poly.pdbx_seq_one_letter_code
_entity_poly.pdbx_strand_id
1 'polypeptide(L)'
;MFLMVFTFVSTLQPLAVQAASQLADGEYSIGFKVLKDTSDEESMMNQYSVSPGTLKVKDGKKKVSFTLTNSSWITKFETEKAGQLVETNVISEDKEQNTRVVEFDVEDVEKILNAKVKVDIDAFNYHHYYDIRISFDQNSITPIHVEKPNEKEDPANKPDPNEKPDPSQKPDQKPDPDQQPNSNTINDGNYSIPFKVLKDQTDEESKMNTYMVNPGVLKVENGKKKAIVTLTSSSLIKNFQTEKDGAFVDAKVVSEDKEKDTRVVEFEVDDLSKKINTKVFIEVASQGYKQTHNVQLLFEQDKLEQIKNEEKQPDGDKKPEVEKPEVETMKDGEYSIPFKVLKDKTDEESRMKEKLISPAVLKVENGKKKATVTLTDNASIKNFQTEKDGSFVDSKVVSEDKEKNTRVVEFEVDSLSKKLNAKVFIEVASQNYKQTHELQLQFNQDKLEPIKNEEKQPDGDKKPEVEKPEVEKPNVETMKDGEYSISFKALKDQSEEISMMNTYTKSPGVLKVKDGKKYVSFTLTNSAWITKFEFEKNGSFVDASVLSEDKKADTRVVEVEVDDLSKKLNAKVKVDIDSMNYHHFYDIQFAFDKDSVKPLDNQGGNDNQGENDNQGGNDNQGGNDNQGGNNNQGGNNNQGGNDNQGGNDNQGGNNNQGGNDNQGGNNNQGNNTTIDPKALKDGEYSIGFKVLKDKTEEISMMNTYTKSPAVLKVKDGKKYVWFTLTNSAWITKFEFEKNGSFVNAKVLSENKEKNTKVVELEVDDLSKKLNAKVKVDIDAMNYHHFYDVQFVFDENSIKALGNQGGNDNQGGNDNQGGNDNQGGNNQPKVIVDPKNLVDGEYDIPFKVLKDKTNELSKMHDYTVHPAKLIVKDDKKYIEMTLKNSAWITKFQTENNSLFADAKVVSEDTNANTRVVQFEVSDLFAKLNAKVKVDINEMNYHHFYDVQIQFDTNNIGALGTIKEDPKKDPKKDPNNPVITPKVDNVKKVDNPDFNRNADDKKKKEDQKNDSKKEKNSKTADTAQLGLYMVLLLGSLALLVRKYRAGRL
;
A
#
# COMPACT_ATOMS: atom_id res chain seq x y z
N MET A 1 20.96 -41.60 -80.55
CA MET A 1 20.03 -41.32 -81.67
C MET A 1 18.93 -40.44 -81.10
N PHE A 2 18.80 -39.16 -81.49
CA PHE A 2 18.10 -38.68 -82.70
C PHE A 2 16.60 -39.07 -82.68
N LEU A 3 15.62 -38.19 -82.91
CA LEU A 3 15.66 -36.76 -83.28
C LEU A 3 14.28 -36.06 -83.05
N MET A 4 14.33 -34.78 -82.65
CA MET A 4 13.44 -33.62 -82.94
C MET A 4 11.96 -33.72 -83.41
N VAL A 5 11.12 -32.90 -82.74
CA VAL A 5 10.36 -31.70 -83.25
C VAL A 5 9.29 -31.89 -84.34
N PHE A 6 8.07 -31.42 -84.05
CA PHE A 6 7.51 -30.28 -84.81
C PHE A 6 6.66 -29.34 -83.93
N THR A 7 6.93 -28.04 -84.10
CA THR A 7 6.27 -26.91 -83.43
C THR A 7 5.16 -26.33 -84.29
N PHE A 8 4.22 -25.59 -83.69
CA PHE A 8 3.75 -24.33 -84.28
C PHE A 8 3.55 -23.28 -83.19
N VAL A 9 3.76 -22.02 -83.56
CA VAL A 9 3.96 -20.84 -82.69
C VAL A 9 2.95 -19.74 -83.07
N SER A 10 2.61 -18.85 -82.13
CA SER A 10 2.00 -17.48 -82.24
C SER A 10 0.85 -17.34 -81.22
N THR A 11 0.72 -16.29 -80.39
CA THR A 11 1.46 -15.00 -80.28
C THR A 11 1.38 -14.43 -78.84
N LEU A 12 2.24 -13.46 -78.51
CA LEU A 12 2.33 -12.79 -77.20
C LEU A 12 1.21 -11.75 -76.94
N GLN A 13 0.75 -11.71 -75.68
CA GLN A 13 0.52 -10.54 -74.77
C GLN A 13 -0.19 -9.23 -75.25
N PRO A 14 -0.61 -8.33 -74.33
CA PRO A 14 -1.18 -8.54 -72.98
C PRO A 14 -2.45 -7.68 -72.73
N LEU A 15 -3.14 -7.90 -71.60
CA LEU A 15 -3.83 -6.83 -70.86
C LEU A 15 -4.14 -7.29 -69.44
N ALA A 16 -3.81 -6.47 -68.45
CA ALA A 16 -4.19 -6.66 -67.05
C ALA A 16 -5.50 -5.92 -66.76
N VAL A 17 -6.36 -6.49 -65.90
CA VAL A 17 -6.82 -5.88 -64.63
C VAL A 17 -7.23 -7.03 -63.72
N GLN A 18 -6.69 -7.08 -62.50
CA GLN A 18 -7.17 -7.96 -61.44
C GLN A 18 -8.15 -7.15 -60.59
N ALA A 19 -9.43 -7.55 -60.54
CA ALA A 19 -10.49 -6.85 -59.82
C ALA A 19 -10.94 -7.66 -58.58
N ALA A 20 -11.24 -6.95 -57.50
CA ALA A 20 -11.41 -7.51 -56.16
C ALA A 20 -12.67 -8.37 -55.98
N SER A 21 -12.62 -9.29 -55.01
CA SER A 21 -13.75 -10.08 -54.53
C SER A 21 -14.71 -9.22 -53.71
N GLN A 22 -15.89 -8.91 -54.26
CA GLN A 22 -16.98 -8.30 -53.48
C GLN A 22 -17.62 -9.33 -52.55
N LEU A 23 -17.90 -8.94 -51.31
CA LEU A 23 -18.77 -9.68 -50.40
C LEU A 23 -20.20 -9.72 -50.98
N ALA A 24 -20.87 -10.86 -50.82
CA ALA A 24 -22.27 -11.01 -51.20
C ALA A 24 -23.19 -10.29 -50.20
N ASP A 25 -24.45 -10.10 -50.58
CA ASP A 25 -25.48 -9.59 -49.67
C ASP A 25 -25.76 -10.58 -48.53
N GLY A 26 -25.71 -10.11 -47.29
CA GLY A 26 -25.83 -10.93 -46.09
C GLY A 26 -25.43 -10.20 -44.81
N GLU A 27 -25.57 -10.87 -43.67
CA GLU A 27 -25.02 -10.43 -42.39
C GLU A 27 -23.79 -11.28 -42.03
N TYR A 28 -22.77 -10.62 -41.51
CA TYR A 28 -21.46 -11.18 -41.20
C TYR A 28 -21.00 -10.69 -39.83
N SER A 29 -20.23 -11.49 -39.10
CA SER A 29 -19.43 -11.03 -37.98
C SER A 29 -18.16 -10.38 -38.52
N ILE A 30 -17.71 -9.27 -37.91
CA ILE A 30 -16.44 -8.59 -38.24
C ILE A 30 -15.73 -8.13 -36.97
N GLY A 31 -14.50 -8.58 -36.79
CA GLY A 31 -13.58 -8.09 -35.78
C GLY A 31 -13.11 -6.67 -36.09
N PHE A 32 -12.95 -5.86 -35.05
CA PHE A 32 -12.40 -4.52 -35.15
C PHE A 32 -11.58 -4.15 -33.90
N LYS A 33 -10.80 -3.09 -34.02
CA LYS A 33 -10.11 -2.39 -32.92
C LYS A 33 -10.35 -0.89 -33.01
N VAL A 34 -10.44 -0.22 -31.86
CA VAL A 34 -10.45 1.24 -31.77
C VAL A 34 -9.04 1.74 -31.43
N LEU A 35 -8.52 2.65 -32.26
CA LEU A 35 -7.16 3.19 -32.23
C LEU A 35 -7.15 4.67 -31.87
N LYS A 36 -5.99 5.20 -31.49
CA LYS A 36 -5.78 6.63 -31.21
C LYS A 36 -5.87 7.48 -32.50
N ASP A 37 -6.05 8.79 -32.32
CA ASP A 37 -6.21 9.76 -33.41
C ASP A 37 -5.04 9.76 -34.42
N THR A 38 -3.81 9.67 -33.92
CA THR A 38 -2.56 9.92 -34.65
C THR A 38 -1.59 8.73 -34.67
N SER A 39 -1.86 7.67 -33.90
CA SER A 39 -1.04 6.45 -33.86
C SER A 39 -1.89 5.18 -33.88
N ASP A 40 -1.36 4.10 -34.45
CA ASP A 40 -2.04 2.80 -34.59
C ASP A 40 -2.03 1.97 -33.29
N GLU A 41 -1.80 2.62 -32.15
CA GLU A 41 -1.97 2.04 -30.82
C GLU A 41 -3.45 1.98 -30.45
N GLU A 42 -3.83 0.99 -29.64
CA GLU A 42 -5.20 0.88 -29.14
C GLU A 42 -5.58 2.09 -28.28
N SER A 43 -6.76 2.64 -28.53
CA SER A 43 -7.37 3.69 -27.73
C SER A 43 -7.98 3.12 -26.45
N MET A 44 -8.05 3.92 -25.40
CA MET A 44 -8.88 3.60 -24.21
C MET A 44 -10.32 3.26 -24.61
N MET A 45 -10.82 3.85 -25.69
CA MET A 45 -12.15 3.56 -26.24
C MET A 45 -12.33 2.09 -26.65
N ASN A 46 -11.25 1.36 -26.98
CA ASN A 46 -11.30 -0.06 -27.32
C ASN A 46 -11.84 -0.92 -26.15
N GLN A 47 -11.64 -0.48 -24.91
CA GLN A 47 -12.17 -1.13 -23.71
C GLN A 47 -13.69 -0.93 -23.53
N TYR A 48 -14.26 0.07 -24.20
CA TYR A 48 -15.68 0.43 -24.14
C TYR A 48 -16.47 -0.01 -25.38
N SER A 49 -15.88 -0.83 -26.25
CA SER A 49 -16.48 -1.36 -27.46
C SER A 49 -16.33 -2.88 -27.54
N VAL A 50 -17.43 -3.61 -27.78
CA VAL A 50 -17.45 -5.07 -27.86
C VAL A 50 -17.17 -5.51 -29.29
N SER A 51 -16.13 -6.34 -29.46
CA SER A 51 -15.68 -6.92 -30.72
C SER A 51 -15.81 -8.46 -30.65
N PRO A 52 -16.26 -9.16 -31.71
CA PRO A 52 -16.60 -8.64 -33.03
C PRO A 52 -17.95 -7.88 -33.08
N GLY A 53 -18.08 -7.01 -34.07
CA GLY A 53 -19.35 -6.38 -34.46
C GLY A 53 -20.05 -7.16 -35.58
N THR A 54 -21.18 -6.63 -36.05
CA THR A 54 -21.93 -7.15 -37.20
C THR A 54 -21.70 -6.25 -38.43
N LEU A 55 -21.27 -6.83 -39.54
CA LEU A 55 -21.24 -6.23 -40.88
C LEU A 55 -22.47 -6.69 -41.66
N LYS A 56 -23.32 -5.75 -42.07
CA LYS A 56 -24.44 -6.00 -43.00
C LYS A 56 -24.06 -5.49 -44.38
N VAL A 57 -24.10 -6.38 -45.36
CA VAL A 57 -23.89 -6.07 -46.79
C VAL A 57 -25.23 -6.17 -47.50
N LYS A 58 -25.65 -5.10 -48.18
CA LYS A 58 -26.87 -5.09 -48.98
C LYS A 58 -26.75 -4.15 -50.18
N ASP A 59 -27.05 -4.65 -51.38
CA ASP A 59 -26.89 -3.91 -52.65
C ASP A 59 -25.48 -3.28 -52.76
N GLY A 60 -24.46 -3.99 -52.26
CA GLY A 60 -23.06 -3.51 -52.17
C GLY A 60 -22.76 -2.44 -51.11
N LYS A 61 -23.77 -1.94 -50.39
CA LYS A 61 -23.60 -1.00 -49.26
C LYS A 61 -23.26 -1.78 -48.00
N LYS A 62 -22.31 -1.27 -47.21
CA LYS A 62 -21.89 -1.87 -45.95
C LYS A 62 -22.35 -1.02 -44.77
N LYS A 63 -22.90 -1.67 -43.76
CA LYS A 63 -23.15 -1.10 -42.43
C LYS A 63 -22.44 -1.93 -41.39
N VAL A 64 -21.85 -1.27 -40.40
CA VAL A 64 -21.29 -1.95 -39.23
C VAL A 64 -22.07 -1.55 -37.99
N SER A 65 -22.34 -2.51 -37.11
CA SER A 65 -22.86 -2.26 -35.77
C SER A 65 -22.08 -3.02 -34.69
N PHE A 66 -21.93 -2.41 -33.52
CA PHE A 66 -21.32 -3.05 -32.35
C PHE A 66 -21.84 -2.45 -31.04
N THR A 67 -21.63 -3.16 -29.94
CA THR A 67 -22.05 -2.72 -28.60
C THR A 67 -21.01 -1.80 -27.97
N LEU A 68 -21.46 -0.64 -27.49
CA LEU A 68 -20.75 0.23 -26.58
C LEU A 68 -21.15 -0.06 -25.14
N THR A 69 -20.18 -0.19 -24.25
CA THR A 69 -20.39 -0.29 -22.80
C THR A 69 -20.25 1.09 -22.13
N ASN A 70 -20.73 1.22 -20.89
CA ASN A 70 -20.81 2.50 -20.17
C ASN A 70 -21.57 3.58 -20.99
N SER A 71 -22.68 3.19 -21.62
CA SER A 71 -23.50 4.02 -22.51
C SER A 71 -23.80 5.41 -21.93
N SER A 72 -24.11 5.47 -20.63
CA SER A 72 -24.39 6.70 -19.88
C SER A 72 -23.26 7.74 -19.86
N TRP A 73 -22.00 7.32 -20.02
CA TRP A 73 -20.85 8.22 -20.08
C TRP A 73 -20.58 8.67 -21.51
N ILE A 74 -20.81 7.79 -22.48
CA ILE A 74 -20.55 8.05 -23.90
C ILE A 74 -21.74 8.77 -24.50
N THR A 75 -21.86 10.08 -24.28
CA THR A 75 -23.05 10.86 -24.67
C THR A 75 -23.14 11.16 -26.16
N LYS A 76 -22.04 11.07 -26.91
CA LYS A 76 -22.03 11.11 -28.38
C LYS A 76 -21.03 10.12 -28.96
N PHE A 77 -21.38 9.49 -30.07
CA PHE A 77 -20.48 8.67 -30.87
C PHE A 77 -20.75 8.93 -32.35
N GLU A 78 -19.77 9.49 -33.05
CA GLU A 78 -19.85 9.99 -34.42
C GLU A 78 -18.80 9.28 -35.28
N THR A 79 -19.14 8.92 -36.51
CA THR A 79 -18.24 8.24 -37.46
C THR A 79 -18.14 9.02 -38.77
N GLU A 80 -17.00 8.98 -39.43
CA GLU A 80 -16.81 9.64 -40.72
C GLU A 80 -17.67 9.00 -41.82
N LYS A 81 -18.33 9.84 -42.62
CA LYS A 81 -19.10 9.44 -43.80
C LYS A 81 -18.92 10.53 -44.86
N ALA A 82 -18.41 10.17 -46.04
CA ALA A 82 -18.09 11.12 -47.12
C ALA A 82 -17.30 12.37 -46.66
N GLY A 83 -16.32 12.22 -45.75
CA GLY A 83 -15.48 13.32 -45.26
C GLY A 83 -16.07 14.17 -44.12
N GLN A 84 -17.19 13.77 -43.53
CA GLN A 84 -17.82 14.47 -42.40
C GLN A 84 -18.13 13.51 -41.26
N LEU A 85 -17.91 13.94 -40.01
CA LEU A 85 -18.35 13.19 -38.83
C LEU A 85 -19.88 13.28 -38.70
N VAL A 86 -20.54 12.13 -38.61
CA VAL A 86 -21.99 12.00 -38.48
C VAL A 86 -22.31 11.14 -37.26
N GLU A 87 -23.24 11.59 -36.43
CA GLU A 87 -23.69 10.85 -35.24
C GLU A 87 -24.30 9.49 -35.62
N THR A 88 -23.86 8.45 -34.92
CA THR A 88 -24.24 7.05 -35.21
C THR A 88 -25.68 6.76 -34.77
N ASN A 89 -26.32 5.82 -35.45
CA ASN A 89 -27.69 5.42 -35.11
C ASN A 89 -27.67 4.40 -33.95
N VAL A 90 -28.53 4.57 -32.95
CA VAL A 90 -28.67 3.58 -31.86
C VAL A 90 -29.78 2.61 -32.23
N ILE A 91 -29.43 1.32 -32.41
CA ILE A 91 -30.39 0.27 -32.80
C ILE A 91 -30.90 -0.58 -31.62
N SER A 92 -30.22 -0.51 -30.47
CA SER A 92 -30.67 -1.12 -29.20
C SER A 92 -29.99 -0.41 -28.02
N GLU A 93 -30.65 -0.34 -26.87
CA GLU A 93 -30.09 0.21 -25.62
C GLU A 93 -30.57 -0.63 -24.42
N ASP A 94 -29.63 -1.02 -23.56
CA ASP A 94 -29.89 -1.66 -22.27
C ASP A 94 -29.41 -0.74 -21.14
N LYS A 95 -30.38 -0.19 -20.39
CA LYS A 95 -30.13 0.76 -19.31
C LYS A 95 -29.74 0.09 -18.00
N GLU A 96 -30.01 -1.21 -17.83
CA GLU A 96 -29.62 -1.96 -16.64
C GLU A 96 -28.16 -2.41 -16.74
N GLN A 97 -27.75 -2.91 -17.91
CA GLN A 97 -26.36 -3.26 -18.22
C GLN A 97 -25.51 -2.03 -18.61
N ASN A 98 -26.14 -0.86 -18.79
CA ASN A 98 -25.51 0.37 -19.24
C ASN A 98 -24.76 0.19 -20.58
N THR A 99 -25.41 -0.43 -21.57
CA THR A 99 -24.85 -0.67 -22.90
C THR A 99 -25.78 -0.19 -24.01
N ARG A 100 -25.26 0.04 -25.21
CA ARG A 100 -26.07 0.28 -26.41
C ARG A 100 -25.40 -0.26 -27.66
N VAL A 101 -26.18 -0.62 -28.67
CA VAL A 101 -25.67 -1.03 -29.98
C VAL A 101 -25.77 0.15 -30.94
N VAL A 102 -24.63 0.61 -31.44
CA VAL A 102 -24.54 1.65 -32.47
C VAL A 102 -24.44 1.02 -33.86
N GLU A 103 -25.02 1.63 -34.88
CA GLU A 103 -24.94 1.26 -36.29
C GLU A 103 -24.56 2.48 -37.14
N PHE A 104 -23.66 2.29 -38.10
CA PHE A 104 -23.22 3.31 -39.04
C PHE A 104 -22.85 2.72 -40.41
N ASP A 105 -22.88 3.57 -41.44
CA ASP A 105 -22.46 3.19 -42.79
C ASP A 105 -20.92 3.18 -42.90
N VAL A 106 -20.36 2.23 -43.65
CA VAL A 106 -18.92 2.15 -43.93
C VAL A 106 -18.75 2.03 -45.45
N GLU A 107 -17.99 2.95 -46.06
CA GLU A 107 -17.72 2.87 -47.51
C GLU A 107 -16.83 1.66 -47.82
N ASP A 108 -15.76 1.52 -47.04
CA ASP A 108 -14.67 0.58 -47.28
C ASP A 108 -14.12 0.04 -45.96
N VAL A 109 -14.20 -1.27 -45.76
CA VAL A 109 -13.67 -1.96 -44.56
C VAL A 109 -12.19 -2.35 -44.71
N GLU A 110 -11.53 -2.00 -45.82
CA GLU A 110 -10.05 -2.03 -45.93
C GLU A 110 -9.42 -0.82 -45.23
N LYS A 111 -10.19 0.26 -45.04
CA LYS A 111 -9.68 1.54 -44.58
C LYS A 111 -9.98 1.76 -43.11
N ILE A 112 -9.03 2.42 -42.45
CA ILE A 112 -9.23 2.96 -41.11
C ILE A 112 -10.28 4.08 -41.19
N LEU A 113 -11.33 3.95 -40.40
CA LEU A 113 -12.45 4.89 -40.34
C LEU A 113 -12.22 5.90 -39.21
N ASN A 114 -12.24 7.20 -39.50
CA ASN A 114 -12.15 8.21 -38.44
C ASN A 114 -13.48 8.31 -37.68
N ALA A 115 -13.40 8.58 -36.38
CA ALA A 115 -14.56 8.71 -35.51
C ALA A 115 -14.29 9.71 -34.39
N LYS A 116 -15.36 10.18 -33.74
CA LYS A 116 -15.33 11.12 -32.63
C LYS A 116 -16.25 10.65 -31.52
N VAL A 117 -15.76 10.71 -30.30
CA VAL A 117 -16.53 10.31 -29.11
C VAL A 117 -16.59 11.47 -28.13
N LYS A 118 -17.77 11.73 -27.56
CA LYS A 118 -17.93 12.61 -26.41
C LYS A 118 -18.15 11.77 -25.16
N VAL A 119 -17.38 12.07 -24.11
CA VAL A 119 -17.50 11.47 -22.79
C VAL A 119 -17.89 12.55 -21.80
N ASP A 120 -19.06 12.41 -21.19
CA ASP A 120 -19.54 13.24 -20.08
C ASP A 120 -19.68 12.39 -18.81
N ILE A 121 -19.06 12.81 -17.71
CA ILE A 121 -19.22 12.20 -16.39
C ILE A 121 -19.42 13.31 -15.35
N ASP A 122 -20.67 13.68 -15.13
CA ASP A 122 -21.09 14.78 -14.24
C ASP A 122 -20.49 14.69 -12.84
N ALA A 123 -20.36 13.46 -12.30
CA ALA A 123 -19.79 13.20 -10.98
C ALA A 123 -18.32 13.66 -10.81
N PHE A 124 -17.61 13.88 -11.92
CA PHE A 124 -16.23 14.37 -11.96
C PHE A 124 -16.08 15.69 -12.74
N ASN A 125 -17.20 16.31 -13.17
CA ASN A 125 -17.21 17.46 -14.08
C ASN A 125 -16.34 17.23 -15.34
N TYR A 126 -16.37 16.00 -15.85
CA TYR A 126 -15.51 15.54 -16.95
C TYR A 126 -16.30 15.60 -18.25
N HIS A 127 -15.95 16.52 -19.16
CA HIS A 127 -16.73 16.82 -20.37
C HIS A 127 -15.81 16.99 -21.57
N HIS A 128 -15.42 15.88 -22.20
CA HIS A 128 -14.36 15.86 -23.21
C HIS A 128 -14.79 15.20 -24.51
N TYR A 129 -14.21 15.68 -25.61
CA TYR A 129 -14.28 15.05 -26.93
C TYR A 129 -12.93 14.42 -27.24
N TYR A 130 -12.95 13.25 -27.89
CA TYR A 130 -11.77 12.57 -28.41
C TYR A 130 -11.96 12.22 -29.88
N ASP A 131 -10.97 12.57 -30.68
CA ASP A 131 -10.78 11.98 -32.00
C ASP A 131 -10.21 10.56 -31.82
N ILE A 132 -10.74 9.60 -32.57
CA ILE A 132 -10.40 8.17 -32.52
C ILE A 132 -10.48 7.60 -33.93
N ARG A 133 -9.95 6.39 -34.11
CA ARG A 133 -9.99 5.67 -35.40
C ARG A 133 -10.46 4.24 -35.20
N ILE A 134 -11.13 3.65 -36.18
CA ILE A 134 -11.62 2.26 -36.13
C ILE A 134 -10.96 1.48 -37.26
N SER A 135 -10.31 0.37 -36.93
CA SER A 135 -9.67 -0.55 -37.88
C SER A 135 -10.40 -1.88 -37.88
N PHE A 136 -10.81 -2.36 -39.05
CA PHE A 136 -11.55 -3.61 -39.25
C PHE A 136 -10.61 -4.73 -39.69
N ASP A 137 -10.74 -5.93 -39.10
CA ASP A 137 -9.99 -7.11 -39.54
C ASP A 137 -10.81 -7.91 -40.56
N GLN A 138 -10.39 -7.86 -41.81
CA GLN A 138 -11.06 -8.54 -42.91
C GLN A 138 -10.98 -10.06 -42.83
N ASN A 139 -9.93 -10.60 -42.22
CA ASN A 139 -9.72 -12.05 -42.12
C ASN A 139 -10.69 -12.70 -41.12
N SER A 140 -11.30 -11.88 -40.26
CA SER A 140 -12.32 -12.30 -39.29
C SER A 140 -13.75 -12.35 -39.86
N ILE A 141 -13.96 -11.92 -41.12
CA ILE A 141 -15.30 -11.82 -41.72
C ILE A 141 -15.91 -13.21 -41.90
N THR A 142 -16.98 -13.48 -41.16
CA THR A 142 -17.64 -14.79 -41.08
C THR A 142 -19.16 -14.65 -41.23
N PRO A 143 -19.84 -15.42 -42.10
CA PRO A 143 -21.29 -15.27 -42.31
C PRO A 143 -22.11 -15.62 -41.05
N ILE A 144 -23.10 -14.79 -40.71
CA ILE A 144 -24.08 -15.05 -39.66
C ILE A 144 -25.28 -15.76 -40.30
N HIS A 145 -25.45 -17.05 -40.02
CA HIS A 145 -26.59 -17.82 -40.54
C HIS A 145 -27.85 -17.53 -39.73
N VAL A 146 -28.89 -17.01 -40.39
CA VAL A 146 -30.17 -16.69 -39.75
C VAL A 146 -31.14 -17.85 -39.97
N GLU A 147 -31.52 -18.55 -38.90
CA GLU A 147 -32.66 -19.47 -38.93
C GLU A 147 -33.96 -18.72 -39.25
N LYS A 148 -34.80 -19.31 -40.11
CA LYS A 148 -36.10 -18.72 -40.47
C LYS A 148 -37.12 -18.88 -39.32
N PRO A 149 -38.01 -17.89 -39.10
CA PRO A 149 -39.01 -17.94 -38.05
C PRO A 149 -40.23 -18.82 -38.40
N ASN A 150 -40.73 -19.55 -37.40
CA ASN A 150 -42.05 -20.16 -37.24
C ASN A 150 -42.81 -20.66 -38.49
N GLU A 151 -42.90 -21.99 -38.62
CA GLU A 151 -44.12 -22.64 -39.11
C GLU A 151 -45.00 -23.13 -37.93
N LYS A 152 -46.30 -23.29 -38.20
CA LYS A 152 -47.36 -23.42 -37.18
C LYS A 152 -47.49 -24.84 -36.63
N GLU A 153 -48.04 -24.94 -35.41
CA GLU A 153 -48.66 -26.17 -34.91
C GLU A 153 -49.87 -26.60 -35.77
N ASP A 154 -49.99 -27.90 -36.02
CA ASP A 154 -51.26 -28.63 -36.10
C ASP A 154 -51.03 -30.06 -35.53
N PRO A 155 -51.92 -30.64 -34.71
CA PRO A 155 -51.52 -31.72 -33.78
C PRO A 155 -51.98 -33.12 -34.22
N ALA A 156 -51.04 -34.01 -34.58
CA ALA A 156 -51.34 -35.44 -34.76
C ALA A 156 -50.13 -36.38 -34.66
N ASN A 157 -49.76 -36.78 -33.43
CA ASN A 157 -49.51 -38.18 -33.01
C ASN A 157 -48.60 -38.23 -31.77
N LYS A 158 -49.15 -38.80 -30.69
CA LYS A 158 -48.39 -39.33 -29.56
C LYS A 158 -48.40 -40.86 -29.66
N PRO A 159 -47.24 -41.52 -29.64
CA PRO A 159 -47.14 -42.89 -29.12
C PRO A 159 -46.60 -42.95 -27.69
N ASP A 160 -46.83 -44.09 -27.05
CA ASP A 160 -46.67 -44.36 -25.62
C ASP A 160 -45.20 -44.69 -25.24
N PRO A 161 -44.73 -44.43 -24.00
CA PRO A 161 -43.36 -44.71 -23.59
C PRO A 161 -43.25 -46.10 -22.94
N ASN A 162 -43.01 -47.14 -23.75
CA ASN A 162 -42.45 -48.42 -23.30
C ASN A 162 -42.01 -49.29 -24.47
N GLU A 163 -40.70 -49.37 -24.74
CA GLU A 163 -39.99 -50.65 -24.94
C GLU A 163 -38.46 -50.46 -24.96
N LYS A 164 -37.74 -51.57 -24.75
CA LYS A 164 -36.33 -51.63 -24.34
C LYS A 164 -35.50 -52.38 -25.39
N PRO A 165 -34.25 -51.99 -25.71
CA PRO A 165 -33.37 -52.80 -26.55
C PRO A 165 -32.22 -53.47 -25.78
N ASP A 166 -31.86 -54.68 -26.22
CA ASP A 166 -30.60 -55.42 -25.98
C ASP A 166 -30.43 -56.42 -27.19
N PRO A 167 -29.30 -57.14 -27.42
CA PRO A 167 -28.43 -56.74 -28.54
C PRO A 167 -27.96 -57.90 -29.46
N SER A 168 -27.82 -57.70 -30.78
CA SER A 168 -26.98 -58.61 -31.60
C SER A 168 -26.58 -58.16 -33.03
N GLN A 169 -25.26 -58.00 -33.19
CA GLN A 169 -24.38 -58.46 -34.30
C GLN A 169 -24.23 -57.73 -35.66
N LYS A 170 -23.03 -57.98 -36.23
CA LYS A 170 -22.22 -57.34 -37.30
C LYS A 170 -22.44 -58.00 -38.69
N PRO A 171 -21.85 -57.54 -39.83
CA PRO A 171 -20.39 -57.56 -40.14
C PRO A 171 -19.90 -56.22 -40.79
N ASP A 172 -18.78 -56.01 -41.53
CA ASP A 172 -17.70 -56.86 -42.07
C ASP A 172 -16.31 -56.10 -42.16
N GLN A 173 -15.64 -56.05 -43.33
CA GLN A 173 -14.28 -55.54 -43.64
C GLN A 173 -14.27 -54.67 -44.95
N LYS A 174 -13.23 -53.93 -45.41
CA LYS A 174 -11.75 -53.94 -45.23
C LYS A 174 -11.16 -52.55 -45.62
N PRO A 175 -9.99 -52.11 -45.09
CA PRO A 175 -8.89 -51.69 -45.99
C PRO A 175 -7.47 -52.05 -45.48
N ASP A 176 -6.49 -52.08 -46.39
CA ASP A 176 -5.02 -52.14 -46.17
C ASP A 176 -4.30 -52.02 -47.55
N PRO A 177 -3.04 -51.55 -47.72
CA PRO A 177 -2.10 -50.94 -46.76
C PRO A 177 -1.53 -49.55 -47.16
N ASP A 178 -1.06 -48.78 -46.17
CA ASP A 178 0.28 -48.14 -46.15
C ASP A 178 0.52 -47.38 -44.81
N GLN A 179 1.24 -48.06 -43.90
CA GLN A 179 2.17 -47.60 -42.83
C GLN A 179 2.14 -46.13 -42.32
N GLN A 180 2.22 -45.81 -41.01
CA GLN A 180 2.42 -46.57 -39.74
C GLN A 180 2.14 -45.65 -38.50
N PRO A 181 2.34 -46.10 -37.24
CA PRO A 181 1.32 -46.59 -36.31
C PRO A 181 0.80 -45.57 -35.26
N ASN A 182 -0.51 -45.60 -34.97
CA ASN A 182 -1.08 -44.84 -33.84
C ASN A 182 -1.04 -45.69 -32.54
N SER A 183 -0.09 -45.40 -31.64
CA SER A 183 0.00 -46.06 -30.33
C SER A 183 -1.00 -45.48 -29.32
N ASN A 184 -2.23 -46.02 -29.29
CA ASN A 184 -3.28 -45.58 -28.36
C ASN A 184 -3.40 -46.43 -27.07
N THR A 185 -2.34 -47.13 -26.68
CA THR A 185 -2.26 -47.89 -25.42
C THR A 185 -1.39 -47.14 -24.41
N ILE A 186 -2.01 -46.29 -23.61
CA ILE A 186 -1.37 -45.74 -22.39
C ILE A 186 -1.50 -46.81 -21.31
N ASN A 187 -0.40 -47.10 -20.60
CA ASN A 187 -0.41 -48.06 -19.49
C ASN A 187 -1.23 -47.54 -18.31
N ASP A 188 -1.64 -48.43 -17.42
CA ASP A 188 -2.28 -48.02 -16.17
C ASP A 188 -1.30 -47.23 -15.28
N GLY A 189 -1.79 -46.14 -14.70
CA GLY A 189 -0.98 -45.20 -13.92
C GLY A 189 -1.59 -43.80 -13.83
N ASN A 190 -0.94 -42.94 -13.04
CA ASN A 190 -1.23 -41.50 -13.02
C ASN A 190 -0.21 -40.78 -13.91
N TYR A 191 -0.67 -39.79 -14.67
CA TYR A 191 0.14 -39.01 -15.60
C TYR A 191 -0.19 -37.53 -15.45
N SER A 192 0.82 -36.67 -15.60
CA SER A 192 0.64 -35.25 -15.87
C SER A 192 0.25 -35.09 -17.34
N ILE A 193 -0.81 -34.33 -17.60
CA ILE A 193 -1.31 -34.10 -18.96
C ILE A 193 -1.56 -32.60 -19.20
N PRO A 194 -0.76 -31.94 -20.05
CA PRO A 194 -1.07 -30.60 -20.52
C PRO A 194 -2.34 -30.58 -21.36
N PHE A 195 -3.09 -29.49 -21.28
CA PHE A 195 -4.28 -29.29 -22.10
C PHE A 195 -4.43 -27.82 -22.52
N LYS A 196 -5.32 -27.59 -23.48
CA LYS A 196 -5.80 -26.26 -23.88
C LYS A 196 -7.31 -26.20 -23.75
N VAL A 197 -7.83 -25.05 -23.35
CA VAL A 197 -9.26 -24.75 -23.40
C VAL A 197 -9.50 -23.79 -24.55
N LEU A 198 -10.19 -24.24 -25.57
CA LEU A 198 -10.49 -23.51 -26.81
C LEU A 198 -11.92 -22.95 -26.76
N LYS A 199 -12.20 -21.89 -27.53
CA LYS A 199 -13.57 -21.40 -27.73
C LYS A 199 -14.37 -22.42 -28.57
N ASP A 200 -15.68 -22.46 -28.37
CA ASP A 200 -16.57 -23.40 -29.07
C ASP A 200 -16.35 -23.39 -30.60
N GLN A 201 -16.13 -24.58 -31.18
CA GLN A 201 -15.89 -24.80 -32.61
C GLN A 201 -14.70 -24.03 -33.23
N THR A 202 -13.71 -23.56 -32.45
CA THR A 202 -12.51 -22.89 -32.99
C THR A 202 -11.21 -23.48 -32.45
N ASP A 203 -10.07 -22.98 -32.96
CA ASP A 203 -8.72 -23.25 -32.44
C ASP A 203 -8.17 -22.08 -31.59
N GLU A 204 -8.98 -21.06 -31.30
CA GLU A 204 -8.58 -19.95 -30.43
C GLU A 204 -8.73 -20.33 -28.95
N GLU A 205 -7.77 -19.91 -28.11
CA GLU A 205 -7.88 -20.13 -26.66
C GLU A 205 -9.06 -19.36 -26.06
N SER A 206 -9.80 -20.06 -25.20
CA SER A 206 -10.89 -19.51 -24.40
C SER A 206 -10.34 -18.83 -23.15
N LYS A 207 -11.02 -17.78 -22.69
CA LYS A 207 -10.77 -17.20 -21.36
C LYS A 207 -10.93 -18.24 -20.23
N MET A 208 -11.65 -19.33 -20.45
CA MET A 208 -11.74 -20.44 -19.50
C MET A 208 -10.37 -21.07 -19.19
N ASN A 209 -9.37 -20.94 -20.08
CA ASN A 209 -8.00 -21.40 -19.84
C ASN A 209 -7.37 -20.74 -18.59
N THR A 210 -7.76 -19.51 -18.23
CA THR A 210 -7.26 -18.84 -17.00
C THR A 210 -7.96 -19.29 -15.72
N TYR A 211 -9.05 -20.05 -15.83
CA TYR A 211 -9.84 -20.58 -14.72
C TYR A 211 -9.56 -22.07 -14.44
N MET A 212 -8.52 -22.63 -15.06
CA MET A 212 -8.17 -24.05 -14.98
C MET A 212 -6.65 -24.20 -14.80
N VAL A 213 -6.22 -25.04 -13.86
CA VAL A 213 -4.79 -25.30 -13.61
C VAL A 213 -4.28 -26.32 -14.63
N ASN A 214 -3.16 -25.99 -15.25
CA ASN A 214 -2.50 -26.74 -16.33
C ASN A 214 -1.05 -27.04 -15.90
N PRO A 215 -0.54 -28.28 -15.99
CA PRO A 215 -1.20 -29.49 -16.46
C PRO A 215 -2.27 -30.04 -15.51
N GLY A 216 -3.18 -30.83 -16.08
CA GLY A 216 -4.10 -31.68 -15.32
C GLY A 216 -3.47 -33.03 -15.00
N VAL A 217 -4.20 -33.90 -14.29
CA VAL A 217 -3.79 -35.29 -14.04
C VAL A 217 -4.68 -36.24 -14.83
N LEU A 218 -4.09 -37.08 -15.67
CA LEU A 218 -4.75 -38.22 -16.28
C LEU A 218 -4.55 -39.47 -15.42
N LYS A 219 -5.64 -40.07 -14.97
CA LYS A 219 -5.63 -41.39 -14.32
C LYS A 219 -6.08 -42.45 -15.31
N VAL A 220 -5.24 -43.46 -15.53
CA VAL A 220 -5.53 -44.61 -16.41
C VAL A 220 -5.63 -45.86 -15.54
N GLU A 221 -6.79 -46.52 -15.55
CA GLU A 221 -7.05 -47.76 -14.80
C GLU A 221 -7.85 -48.74 -15.67
N ASN A 222 -7.29 -49.93 -15.90
CA ASN A 222 -7.77 -50.94 -16.83
C ASN A 222 -8.12 -50.35 -18.22
N GLY A 223 -7.27 -49.43 -18.72
CA GLY A 223 -7.45 -48.72 -19.99
C GLY A 223 -8.57 -47.66 -20.01
N LYS A 224 -9.36 -47.49 -18.93
CA LYS A 224 -10.26 -46.34 -18.77
C LYS A 224 -9.45 -45.12 -18.37
N LYS A 225 -9.69 -43.97 -19.02
CA LYS A 225 -8.96 -42.73 -18.77
C LYS A 225 -9.90 -41.72 -18.11
N LYS A 226 -9.40 -41.06 -17.07
CA LYS A 226 -10.09 -40.00 -16.34
C LYS A 226 -9.18 -38.79 -16.24
N ALA A 227 -9.66 -37.63 -16.69
CA ALA A 227 -8.99 -36.37 -16.46
C ALA A 227 -9.44 -35.78 -15.12
N ILE A 228 -8.47 -35.30 -14.35
CA ILE A 228 -8.64 -34.62 -13.08
C ILE A 228 -8.04 -33.23 -13.25
N VAL A 229 -8.85 -32.18 -13.13
CA VAL A 229 -8.45 -30.79 -13.36
C VAL A 229 -8.87 -29.92 -12.18
N THR A 230 -8.02 -28.96 -11.81
CA THR A 230 -8.36 -27.97 -10.78
C THR A 230 -8.94 -26.72 -11.43
N LEU A 231 -10.13 -26.32 -11.00
CA LEU A 231 -10.79 -25.07 -11.38
C LEU A 231 -10.45 -23.98 -10.35
N THR A 232 -10.12 -22.79 -10.82
CA THR A 232 -9.88 -21.59 -10.00
C THR A 232 -11.05 -20.62 -10.09
N SER A 233 -11.22 -19.76 -9.09
CA SER A 233 -12.44 -18.95 -8.90
C SER A 233 -13.72 -19.82 -8.89
N SER A 234 -13.65 -20.95 -8.18
CA SER A 234 -14.70 -21.98 -8.09
C SER A 234 -16.09 -21.39 -7.78
N SER A 235 -16.14 -20.37 -6.92
CA SER A 235 -17.35 -19.66 -6.51
C SER A 235 -18.11 -19.03 -7.68
N LEU A 236 -17.44 -18.65 -8.76
CA LEU A 236 -18.04 -18.08 -9.98
C LEU A 236 -18.56 -19.18 -10.90
N ILE A 237 -17.89 -20.33 -10.93
CA ILE A 237 -18.22 -21.47 -11.80
C ILE A 237 -19.32 -22.29 -11.12
N LYS A 238 -20.59 -22.05 -11.46
CA LYS A 238 -21.72 -22.76 -10.85
C LYS A 238 -21.94 -24.16 -11.40
N ASN A 239 -21.59 -24.42 -12.65
CA ASN A 239 -21.54 -25.78 -13.19
C ASN A 239 -20.40 -25.96 -14.18
N PHE A 240 -19.87 -27.18 -14.27
CA PHE A 240 -18.83 -27.61 -15.21
C PHE A 240 -19.20 -29.01 -15.71
N GLN A 241 -19.58 -29.09 -16.99
CA GLN A 241 -20.08 -30.29 -17.66
C GLN A 241 -19.20 -30.65 -18.84
N THR A 242 -18.91 -31.93 -19.03
CA THR A 242 -18.19 -32.44 -20.20
C THR A 242 -19.10 -33.36 -21.03
N GLU A 243 -18.98 -33.29 -22.35
CA GLU A 243 -19.71 -34.20 -23.23
C GLU A 243 -19.14 -35.62 -23.15
N LYS A 244 -20.04 -36.59 -23.00
CA LYS A 244 -19.78 -38.02 -23.10
C LYS A 244 -20.92 -38.69 -23.85
N ASP A 245 -20.61 -39.55 -24.81
CA ASP A 245 -21.60 -40.29 -25.63
C ASP A 245 -22.69 -39.40 -26.27
N GLY A 246 -22.36 -38.13 -26.59
CA GLY A 246 -23.30 -37.15 -27.17
C GLY A 246 -24.18 -36.39 -26.16
N ALA A 247 -23.93 -36.55 -24.85
CA ALA A 247 -24.66 -35.88 -23.78
C ALA A 247 -23.72 -35.15 -22.81
N PHE A 248 -24.14 -33.99 -22.29
CA PHE A 248 -23.37 -33.26 -21.27
C PHE A 248 -23.61 -33.85 -19.88
N VAL A 249 -22.53 -34.22 -19.20
CA VAL A 249 -22.53 -34.81 -17.85
C VAL A 249 -21.77 -33.90 -16.90
N ASP A 250 -22.31 -33.64 -15.71
CA ASP A 250 -21.62 -32.86 -14.66
C ASP A 250 -20.30 -33.56 -14.26
N ALA A 251 -19.20 -32.82 -14.25
CA ALA A 251 -17.93 -33.37 -13.78
C ALA A 251 -17.98 -33.59 -12.25
N LYS A 252 -17.48 -34.75 -11.81
CA LYS A 252 -17.51 -35.15 -10.40
C LYS A 252 -16.54 -34.29 -9.61
N VAL A 253 -17.03 -33.53 -8.64
CA VAL A 253 -16.17 -32.82 -7.68
C VAL A 253 -15.43 -33.83 -6.80
N VAL A 254 -14.09 -33.74 -6.78
CA VAL A 254 -13.19 -34.60 -6.00
C VAL A 254 -12.82 -33.92 -4.68
N SER A 255 -12.58 -32.61 -4.70
CA SER A 255 -12.30 -31.79 -3.52
C SER A 255 -12.62 -30.32 -3.79
N GLU A 256 -12.80 -29.53 -2.73
CA GLU A 256 -13.07 -28.09 -2.80
C GLU A 256 -12.29 -27.38 -1.67
N ASP A 257 -11.59 -26.29 -2.02
CA ASP A 257 -10.89 -25.41 -1.09
C ASP A 257 -11.54 -24.02 -1.17
N LYS A 258 -12.35 -23.70 -0.15
CA LYS A 258 -13.14 -22.46 -0.08
C LYS A 258 -12.30 -21.24 0.33
N GLU A 259 -11.11 -21.43 0.89
CA GLU A 259 -10.22 -20.33 1.26
C GLU A 259 -9.40 -19.85 0.06
N LYS A 260 -8.99 -20.78 -0.82
CA LYS A 260 -8.30 -20.47 -2.08
C LYS A 260 -9.25 -20.23 -3.26
N ASP A 261 -10.55 -20.40 -3.06
CA ASP A 261 -11.60 -20.43 -4.09
C ASP A 261 -11.27 -21.36 -5.27
N THR A 262 -10.90 -22.61 -4.97
CA THR A 262 -10.61 -23.64 -5.98
C THR A 262 -11.40 -24.93 -5.76
N ARG A 263 -11.61 -25.72 -6.81
CA ARG A 263 -12.13 -27.10 -6.68
C ARG A 263 -11.52 -28.03 -7.71
N VAL A 264 -11.34 -29.29 -7.36
CA VAL A 264 -10.84 -30.34 -8.26
C VAL A 264 -12.02 -31.12 -8.81
N VAL A 265 -12.06 -31.32 -10.13
CA VAL A 265 -13.11 -32.08 -10.83
C VAL A 265 -12.52 -33.25 -11.61
N GLU A 266 -13.22 -34.39 -11.63
CA GLU A 266 -12.90 -35.63 -12.34
C GLU A 266 -13.98 -35.89 -13.41
N PHE A 267 -13.54 -36.18 -14.64
CA PHE A 267 -14.42 -36.61 -15.73
C PHE A 267 -13.75 -37.69 -16.59
N GLU A 268 -14.55 -38.51 -17.27
CA GLU A 268 -14.05 -39.58 -18.14
C GLU A 268 -13.63 -39.01 -19.51
N VAL A 269 -12.59 -39.60 -20.10
CA VAL A 269 -12.06 -39.20 -21.42
C VAL A 269 -11.85 -40.44 -22.28
N ASP A 270 -12.66 -40.60 -23.32
CA ASP A 270 -12.60 -41.77 -24.20
C ASP A 270 -11.36 -41.71 -25.11
N ASP A 271 -11.13 -40.56 -25.74
CA ASP A 271 -10.09 -40.33 -26.75
C ASP A 271 -9.38 -38.98 -26.51
N LEU A 272 -8.10 -39.04 -26.13
CA LEU A 272 -7.29 -37.86 -25.82
C LEU A 272 -6.86 -37.07 -27.06
N SER A 273 -6.95 -37.67 -28.24
CA SER A 273 -6.63 -37.00 -29.51
C SER A 273 -7.75 -36.08 -30.01
N LYS A 274 -8.92 -36.11 -29.36
CA LYS A 274 -10.12 -35.35 -29.73
C LYS A 274 -10.37 -34.19 -28.78
N LYS A 275 -10.98 -33.14 -29.31
CA LYS A 275 -11.58 -32.06 -28.52
C LYS A 275 -12.80 -32.59 -27.77
N ILE A 276 -12.88 -32.30 -26.47
CA ILE A 276 -14.04 -32.63 -25.62
C ILE A 276 -14.90 -31.37 -25.45
N ASN A 277 -16.12 -31.39 -25.98
CA ASN A 277 -17.05 -30.28 -25.78
C ASN A 277 -17.42 -30.17 -24.30
N THR A 278 -17.41 -28.95 -23.77
CA THR A 278 -17.54 -28.66 -22.35
C THR A 278 -18.46 -27.47 -22.15
N LYS A 279 -19.40 -27.56 -21.21
CA LYS A 279 -20.32 -26.49 -20.84
C LYS A 279 -19.99 -25.97 -19.45
N VAL A 280 -19.81 -24.66 -19.35
CA VAL A 280 -19.46 -24.00 -18.09
C VAL A 280 -20.47 -22.91 -17.79
N PHE A 281 -21.19 -23.03 -16.67
CA PHE A 281 -22.12 -21.99 -16.23
C PHE A 281 -21.43 -21.06 -15.22
N ILE A 282 -21.33 -19.78 -15.56
CA ILE A 282 -20.65 -18.74 -14.78
C ILE A 282 -21.70 -17.78 -14.21
N GLU A 283 -21.60 -17.48 -12.92
CA GLU A 283 -22.40 -16.47 -12.22
C GLU A 283 -21.50 -15.53 -11.40
N VAL A 284 -21.53 -14.24 -11.74
CA VAL A 284 -20.86 -13.16 -10.98
C VAL A 284 -21.95 -12.28 -10.37
N ALA A 285 -22.39 -12.64 -9.16
CA ALA A 285 -23.56 -12.02 -8.51
C ALA A 285 -23.43 -10.50 -8.31
N SER A 286 -22.21 -10.00 -8.08
CA SER A 286 -21.91 -8.56 -7.95
C SER A 286 -22.06 -7.76 -9.25
N GLN A 287 -22.07 -8.44 -10.40
CA GLN A 287 -22.21 -7.84 -11.73
C GLN A 287 -23.54 -8.22 -12.41
N GLY A 288 -24.41 -8.97 -11.73
CA GLY A 288 -25.64 -9.53 -12.33
C GLY A 288 -25.41 -10.56 -13.44
N TYR A 289 -24.15 -10.89 -13.74
CA TYR A 289 -23.76 -11.70 -14.89
C TYR A 289 -24.08 -13.19 -14.65
N LYS A 290 -24.88 -13.79 -15.54
CA LYS A 290 -25.19 -15.23 -15.55
C LYS A 290 -25.21 -15.73 -16.99
N GLN A 291 -24.26 -16.59 -17.36
CA GLN A 291 -24.11 -17.12 -18.73
C GLN A 291 -23.56 -18.53 -18.74
N THR A 292 -24.03 -19.35 -19.69
CA THR A 292 -23.43 -20.66 -20.01
C THR A 292 -22.54 -20.50 -21.22
N HIS A 293 -21.28 -20.90 -21.09
CA HIS A 293 -20.28 -20.90 -22.15
C HIS A 293 -20.02 -22.32 -22.63
N ASN A 294 -20.04 -22.53 -23.93
CA ASN A 294 -19.47 -23.72 -24.54
C ASN A 294 -17.96 -23.47 -24.76
N VAL A 295 -17.13 -24.46 -24.45
CA VAL A 295 -15.69 -24.47 -24.70
C VAL A 295 -15.25 -25.88 -25.11
N GLN A 296 -14.05 -26.02 -25.67
CA GLN A 296 -13.49 -27.30 -26.10
C GLN A 296 -12.18 -27.60 -25.39
N LEU A 297 -12.10 -28.71 -24.66
CA LEU A 297 -10.86 -29.18 -24.03
C LEU A 297 -10.05 -30.04 -25.00
N LEU A 298 -8.79 -29.70 -25.23
CA LEU A 298 -7.87 -30.45 -26.08
C LEU A 298 -6.66 -30.88 -25.24
N PHE A 299 -6.45 -32.18 -25.07
CA PHE A 299 -5.29 -32.72 -24.34
C PHE A 299 -4.08 -32.90 -25.26
N GLU A 300 -2.89 -32.50 -24.80
CA GLU A 300 -1.64 -32.65 -25.55
C GLU A 300 -1.02 -34.02 -25.22
N GLN A 301 -1.58 -35.09 -25.82
CA GLN A 301 -1.20 -36.49 -25.57
C GLN A 301 0.29 -36.78 -25.84
N ASP A 302 0.94 -36.01 -26.72
CA ASP A 302 2.37 -36.08 -27.01
C ASP A 302 3.28 -35.62 -25.84
N LYS A 303 2.71 -34.87 -24.88
CA LYS A 303 3.40 -34.34 -23.69
C LYS A 303 2.98 -35.03 -22.39
N LEU A 304 2.52 -36.28 -22.48
CA LEU A 304 2.08 -37.06 -21.34
C LEU A 304 3.28 -37.56 -20.51
N GLU A 305 3.35 -37.18 -19.23
CA GLU A 305 4.45 -37.58 -18.33
C GLU A 305 3.95 -38.46 -17.18
N GLN A 306 4.60 -39.59 -16.90
CA GLN A 306 4.14 -40.50 -15.84
C GLN A 306 4.49 -39.97 -14.43
N ILE A 307 3.49 -39.82 -13.57
CA ILE A 307 3.65 -39.43 -12.17
C ILE A 307 4.11 -40.66 -11.38
N LYS A 308 5.36 -40.64 -10.92
CA LYS A 308 5.94 -41.69 -10.08
C LYS A 308 5.46 -41.50 -8.63
N ASN A 309 4.52 -42.33 -8.19
CA ASN A 309 4.14 -42.41 -6.78
C ASN A 309 5.12 -43.30 -6.01
N GLU A 310 5.74 -42.77 -4.95
CA GLU A 310 6.31 -43.61 -3.88
C GLU A 310 5.15 -44.14 -3.03
N GLU A 311 4.73 -45.38 -3.27
CA GLU A 311 3.73 -46.04 -2.43
C GLU A 311 4.31 -46.40 -1.05
N LYS A 312 3.75 -45.81 0.00
CA LYS A 312 3.80 -46.37 1.35
C LYS A 312 2.44 -46.94 1.73
N GLN A 313 2.41 -48.25 1.96
CA GLN A 313 1.38 -48.93 2.77
C GLN A 313 2.05 -49.57 4.01
N PRO A 314 1.28 -49.93 5.06
CA PRO A 314 1.69 -49.63 6.44
C PRO A 314 2.24 -50.83 7.24
N ASP A 315 2.94 -50.46 8.33
CA ASP A 315 3.35 -51.20 9.54
C ASP A 315 3.56 -52.72 9.52
N GLY A 316 4.78 -53.12 9.91
CA GLY A 316 5.14 -54.51 10.19
C GLY A 316 6.56 -54.67 10.74
N ASP A 317 6.72 -54.50 12.06
CA ASP A 317 7.89 -54.81 12.91
C ASP A 317 9.17 -55.39 12.27
N LYS A 318 10.26 -54.60 12.28
CA LYS A 318 11.47 -54.88 13.12
C LYS A 318 12.60 -53.87 12.89
N LYS A 319 13.09 -53.29 14.00
CA LYS A 319 14.46 -52.75 14.11
C LYS A 319 15.44 -53.94 14.19
N PRO A 320 16.57 -53.90 13.47
CA PRO A 320 17.83 -53.59 14.15
C PRO A 320 18.49 -52.32 13.61
N GLU A 321 19.52 -51.88 14.31
CA GLU A 321 20.13 -50.55 14.16
C GLU A 321 21.36 -50.56 13.25
N VAL A 322 21.73 -49.38 12.74
CA VAL A 322 22.99 -49.05 12.05
C VAL A 322 23.13 -49.61 10.62
N GLU A 323 22.88 -48.76 9.62
CA GLU A 323 23.95 -48.10 8.87
C GLU A 323 23.44 -46.84 8.13
N LYS A 324 24.24 -45.78 8.15
CA LYS A 324 24.10 -44.58 7.31
C LYS A 324 25.34 -44.51 6.44
N PRO A 325 25.22 -44.78 5.13
CA PRO A 325 25.62 -43.79 4.13
C PRO A 325 24.62 -43.78 2.94
N GLU A 326 24.69 -42.92 1.92
CA GLU A 326 25.75 -41.98 1.52
C GLU A 326 25.27 -40.53 1.46
N VAL A 327 26.20 -39.63 1.79
CA VAL A 327 26.13 -38.22 1.44
C VAL A 327 26.56 -38.09 -0.01
N GLU A 328 25.90 -37.25 -0.82
CA GLU A 328 26.50 -36.75 -2.06
C GLU A 328 27.74 -35.90 -1.70
N THR A 329 28.89 -36.54 -1.49
CA THR A 329 30.13 -35.83 -1.16
C THR A 329 30.72 -35.19 -2.40
N MET A 330 30.15 -34.04 -2.78
CA MET A 330 30.97 -32.99 -3.38
C MET A 330 32.14 -32.71 -2.45
N LYS A 331 33.32 -32.46 -3.01
CA LYS A 331 34.47 -32.02 -2.21
C LYS A 331 34.20 -30.60 -1.73
N ASP A 332 34.74 -30.26 -0.56
CA ASP A 332 34.70 -28.89 -0.09
C ASP A 332 35.51 -27.98 -1.04
N GLY A 333 34.99 -26.80 -1.32
CA GLY A 333 35.53 -25.88 -2.33
C GLY A 333 34.48 -24.93 -2.91
N GLU A 334 34.95 -24.01 -3.76
CA GLU A 334 34.09 -23.09 -4.52
C GLU A 334 33.97 -23.57 -5.97
N TYR A 335 32.74 -23.49 -6.51
CA TYR A 335 32.39 -23.97 -7.83
C TYR A 335 31.56 -22.91 -8.57
N SER A 336 31.73 -22.79 -9.87
CA SER A 336 30.80 -22.10 -10.78
C SER A 336 29.70 -23.09 -11.18
N ILE A 337 28.43 -22.67 -11.08
CA ILE A 337 27.28 -23.48 -11.47
C ILE A 337 26.26 -22.67 -12.31
N PRO A 338 26.08 -22.99 -13.60
CA PRO A 338 25.03 -22.39 -14.41
C PRO A 338 23.64 -22.77 -13.90
N PHE A 339 22.68 -21.84 -13.99
CA PHE A 339 21.29 -22.12 -13.63
C PHE A 339 20.30 -21.44 -14.59
N LYS A 340 19.07 -21.97 -14.65
CA LYS A 340 17.94 -21.34 -15.33
C LYS A 340 16.99 -20.71 -14.32
N VAL A 341 16.30 -19.66 -14.74
CA VAL A 341 15.23 -18.99 -13.99
C VAL A 341 13.92 -19.30 -14.70
N LEU A 342 13.09 -20.16 -14.10
CA LEU A 342 11.82 -20.64 -14.65
C LEU A 342 10.64 -19.94 -13.99
N LYS A 343 9.49 -19.86 -14.66
CA LYS A 343 8.24 -19.42 -14.02
C LYS A 343 7.80 -20.47 -12.99
N ASP A 344 7.15 -20.03 -11.92
CA ASP A 344 6.64 -20.93 -10.88
C ASP A 344 5.84 -22.11 -11.45
N LYS A 345 6.15 -23.33 -10.96
CA LYS A 345 5.52 -24.61 -11.33
C LYS A 345 5.52 -24.94 -12.84
N THR A 346 6.43 -24.38 -13.64
CA THR A 346 6.58 -24.72 -15.08
C THR A 346 8.04 -24.97 -15.49
N ASP A 347 8.25 -25.33 -16.75
CA ASP A 347 9.57 -25.41 -17.40
C ASP A 347 9.85 -24.25 -18.38
N GLU A 348 8.97 -23.23 -18.42
CA GLU A 348 9.18 -22.03 -19.21
C GLU A 348 10.13 -21.04 -18.50
N GLU A 349 11.04 -20.42 -19.24
CA GLU A 349 11.90 -19.38 -18.69
C GLU A 349 11.09 -18.14 -18.25
N SER A 350 11.41 -17.63 -17.07
CA SER A 350 10.85 -16.39 -16.52
C SER A 350 11.53 -15.17 -17.13
N ARG A 351 10.77 -14.07 -17.29
CA ARG A 351 11.34 -12.74 -17.60
C ARG A 351 12.36 -12.29 -16.55
N MET A 352 12.31 -12.85 -15.34
CA MET A 352 13.29 -12.62 -14.28
C MET A 352 14.71 -13.10 -14.61
N LYS A 353 14.92 -13.89 -15.67
CA LYS A 353 16.27 -14.33 -16.09
C LYS A 353 17.22 -13.17 -16.42
N GLU A 354 16.69 -12.03 -16.84
CA GLU A 354 17.49 -10.83 -17.14
C GLU A 354 17.95 -10.10 -15.86
N LYS A 355 17.33 -10.42 -14.72
CA LYS A 355 17.60 -9.81 -13.42
C LYS A 355 18.45 -10.66 -12.47
N LEU A 356 18.78 -11.90 -12.86
CA LEU A 356 19.61 -12.84 -12.11
C LEU A 356 20.78 -13.28 -12.99
N ILE A 357 22.01 -12.95 -12.61
CA ILE A 357 23.20 -13.32 -13.38
C ILE A 357 23.54 -14.80 -13.11
N SER A 358 23.66 -15.58 -14.18
CA SER A 358 24.20 -16.94 -14.19
C SER A 358 25.57 -16.95 -14.88
N PRO A 359 26.57 -17.73 -14.43
CA PRO A 359 26.50 -18.75 -13.37
C PRO A 359 26.46 -18.19 -11.94
N ALA A 360 25.95 -18.99 -11.02
CA ALA A 360 26.07 -18.77 -9.58
C ALA A 360 27.43 -19.29 -9.08
N VAL A 361 27.90 -18.79 -7.94
CA VAL A 361 29.02 -19.40 -7.21
C VAL A 361 28.45 -20.30 -6.12
N LEU A 362 28.79 -21.59 -6.15
CA LEU A 362 28.40 -22.60 -5.17
C LEU A 362 29.58 -22.90 -4.26
N LYS A 363 29.45 -22.58 -2.97
CA LYS A 363 30.39 -22.98 -1.93
C LYS A 363 29.92 -24.27 -1.26
N VAL A 364 30.82 -25.25 -1.18
CA VAL A 364 30.62 -26.51 -0.45
C VAL A 364 31.55 -26.53 0.75
N GLU A 365 30.99 -26.66 1.96
CA GLU A 365 31.74 -26.76 3.22
C GLU A 365 31.10 -27.81 4.13
N ASN A 366 31.87 -28.84 4.52
CA ASN A 366 31.40 -29.98 5.32
C ASN A 366 30.10 -30.60 4.77
N GLY A 367 29.97 -30.67 3.44
CA GLY A 367 28.77 -31.16 2.75
C GLY A 367 27.55 -30.22 2.74
N LYS A 368 27.63 -29.03 3.35
CA LYS A 368 26.62 -27.97 3.19
C LYS A 368 26.88 -27.20 1.90
N LYS A 369 25.82 -26.96 1.12
CA LYS A 369 25.85 -26.30 -0.18
C LYS A 369 25.22 -24.91 -0.07
N LYS A 370 25.95 -23.86 -0.41
CA LYS A 370 25.47 -22.46 -0.44
C LYS A 370 25.72 -21.84 -1.80
N ALA A 371 24.69 -21.25 -2.41
CA ALA A 371 24.83 -20.54 -3.68
C ALA A 371 24.80 -19.02 -3.45
N THR A 372 25.67 -18.30 -4.15
CA THR A 372 25.62 -16.85 -4.31
C THR A 372 25.24 -16.48 -5.73
N VAL A 373 24.24 -15.60 -5.86
CA VAL A 373 23.70 -15.09 -7.13
C VAL A 373 23.74 -13.57 -7.13
N THR A 374 24.19 -12.98 -8.23
CA THR A 374 24.12 -11.52 -8.43
C THR A 374 22.77 -11.14 -9.02
N LEU A 375 22.04 -10.29 -8.32
CA LEU A 375 20.80 -9.66 -8.77
C LEU A 375 21.13 -8.31 -9.42
N THR A 376 20.53 -8.01 -10.56
CA THR A 376 20.54 -6.66 -11.16
C THR A 376 19.22 -5.94 -10.87
N ASP A 377 19.21 -4.62 -11.04
CA ASP A 377 18.05 -3.78 -10.72
C ASP A 377 17.67 -3.85 -9.22
N ASN A 378 18.69 -3.75 -8.36
CA ASN A 378 18.61 -3.72 -6.90
C ASN A 378 17.59 -2.67 -6.37
N ALA A 379 17.50 -1.53 -7.05
CA ALA A 379 16.57 -0.45 -6.75
C ALA A 379 15.10 -0.88 -6.92
N SER A 380 14.78 -1.75 -7.88
CA SER A 380 13.41 -2.25 -8.08
C SER A 380 13.14 -3.56 -7.34
N ILE A 381 14.11 -4.47 -7.23
CA ILE A 381 13.95 -5.72 -6.49
C ILE A 381 14.10 -5.45 -4.99
N LYS A 382 13.02 -5.33 -4.22
CA LYS A 382 13.15 -5.06 -2.76
C LYS A 382 13.42 -6.32 -1.95
N ASN A 383 13.01 -7.50 -2.42
CA ASN A 383 13.32 -8.76 -1.73
C ASN A 383 13.59 -9.92 -2.71
N PHE A 384 14.44 -10.84 -2.29
CA PHE A 384 14.73 -12.11 -2.94
C PHE A 384 14.77 -13.20 -1.87
N GLN A 385 13.87 -14.18 -1.97
CA GLN A 385 13.69 -15.27 -1.01
C GLN A 385 13.84 -16.61 -1.71
N THR A 386 14.31 -17.63 -1.00
CA THR A 386 14.38 -19.01 -1.48
C THR A 386 13.67 -19.94 -0.51
N GLU A 387 13.04 -20.99 -1.03
CA GLU A 387 12.40 -22.00 -0.19
C GLU A 387 13.44 -22.87 0.52
N LYS A 388 13.24 -23.05 1.82
CA LYS A 388 13.97 -23.98 2.67
C LYS A 388 12.98 -24.63 3.65
N ASP A 389 13.06 -25.95 3.80
CA ASP A 389 12.21 -26.75 4.69
C ASP A 389 10.69 -26.50 4.50
N GLY A 390 10.25 -26.20 3.26
CA GLY A 390 8.85 -25.91 2.92
C GLY A 390 8.39 -24.47 3.22
N SER A 391 9.33 -23.55 3.50
CA SER A 391 9.07 -22.15 3.85
C SER A 391 9.99 -21.20 3.10
N PHE A 392 9.52 -20.00 2.72
CA PHE A 392 10.37 -19.01 2.05
C PHE A 392 11.18 -18.21 3.07
N VAL A 393 12.50 -18.20 2.89
CA VAL A 393 13.48 -17.51 3.74
C VAL A 393 14.18 -16.43 2.91
N ASP A 394 14.34 -15.24 3.49
CA ASP A 394 15.07 -14.15 2.84
C ASP A 394 16.52 -14.55 2.57
N SER A 395 17.00 -14.36 1.33
CA SER A 395 18.40 -14.62 1.00
C SER A 395 19.30 -13.52 1.60
N LYS A 396 20.42 -13.94 2.18
CA LYS A 396 21.36 -13.05 2.87
C LYS A 396 22.10 -12.19 1.84
N VAL A 397 21.97 -10.87 1.92
CA VAL A 397 22.81 -9.96 1.10
C VAL A 397 24.27 -10.08 1.55
N VAL A 398 25.17 -10.41 0.62
CA VAL A 398 26.62 -10.55 0.85
C VAL A 398 27.35 -9.26 0.47
N SER A 399 26.93 -8.61 -0.61
CA SER A 399 27.45 -7.32 -1.06
C SER A 399 26.39 -6.57 -1.88
N GLU A 400 26.52 -5.26 -1.97
CA GLU A 400 25.64 -4.36 -2.72
C GLU A 400 26.49 -3.32 -3.45
N ASP A 401 26.33 -3.22 -4.77
CA ASP A 401 26.95 -2.19 -5.60
C ASP A 401 25.86 -1.19 -6.02
N LYS A 402 25.79 -0.09 -5.26
CA LYS A 402 24.78 0.96 -5.46
C LYS A 402 25.00 1.78 -6.73
N GLU A 403 26.21 1.75 -7.29
CA GLU A 403 26.55 2.46 -8.53
C GLU A 403 26.12 1.63 -9.75
N LYS A 404 26.38 0.32 -9.74
CA LYS A 404 25.93 -0.61 -10.78
C LYS A 404 24.47 -1.07 -10.63
N ASN A 405 23.80 -0.67 -9.54
CA ASN A 405 22.44 -1.09 -9.21
C ASN A 405 22.31 -2.62 -9.10
N THR A 406 23.29 -3.29 -8.48
CA THR A 406 23.32 -4.75 -8.29
C THR A 406 23.54 -5.13 -6.83
N ARG A 407 23.19 -6.37 -6.45
CA ARG A 407 23.56 -6.96 -5.16
C ARG A 407 23.80 -8.46 -5.27
N VAL A 408 24.70 -9.00 -4.47
CA VAL A 408 24.94 -10.45 -4.37
C VAL A 408 24.17 -11.00 -3.17
N VAL A 409 23.41 -12.07 -3.38
CA VAL A 409 22.64 -12.75 -2.33
C VAL A 409 23.10 -14.20 -2.16
N GLU A 410 23.26 -14.66 -0.92
CA GLU A 410 23.61 -16.02 -0.49
C GLU A 410 22.36 -16.74 0.04
N PHE A 411 22.19 -18.00 -0.36
CA PHE A 411 21.17 -18.90 0.16
C PHE A 411 21.68 -20.34 0.21
N GLU A 412 21.08 -21.17 1.07
CA GLU A 412 21.38 -22.61 1.15
C GLU A 412 20.64 -23.37 0.04
N VAL A 413 21.26 -24.44 -0.47
CA VAL A 413 20.70 -25.27 -1.56
C VAL A 413 20.74 -26.74 -1.16
N ASP A 414 19.63 -27.26 -0.65
CA ASP A 414 19.57 -28.62 -0.10
C ASP A 414 19.85 -29.71 -1.17
N SER A 415 19.46 -29.46 -2.43
CA SER A 415 19.59 -30.42 -3.53
C SER A 415 19.76 -29.70 -4.87
N LEU A 416 20.87 -29.94 -5.57
CA LEU A 416 21.16 -29.35 -6.88
C LEU A 416 20.35 -29.98 -8.02
N SER A 417 19.88 -31.22 -7.82
CA SER A 417 19.08 -31.98 -8.78
C SER A 417 17.58 -31.64 -8.73
N LYS A 418 17.15 -30.80 -7.79
CA LYS A 418 15.78 -30.31 -7.66
C LYS A 418 15.69 -28.83 -8.07
N LYS A 419 14.54 -28.43 -8.60
CA LYS A 419 14.20 -27.00 -8.76
C LYS A 419 14.05 -26.36 -7.38
N LEU A 420 14.75 -25.26 -7.13
CA LEU A 420 14.64 -24.46 -5.92
C LEU A 420 13.60 -23.36 -6.12
N ASN A 421 12.51 -23.38 -5.36
CA ASN A 421 11.51 -22.32 -5.44
C ASN A 421 12.08 -21.01 -4.86
N ALA A 422 11.77 -19.89 -5.47
CA ALA A 422 12.16 -18.56 -5.01
C ALA A 422 11.06 -17.53 -5.24
N LYS A 423 11.07 -16.45 -4.44
CA LYS A 423 10.17 -15.31 -4.58
C LYS A 423 10.98 -14.04 -4.75
N VAL A 424 10.58 -13.23 -5.72
CA VAL A 424 11.22 -11.95 -6.02
C VAL A 424 10.17 -10.86 -5.99
N PHE A 425 10.29 -9.93 -5.04
CA PHE A 425 9.39 -8.79 -4.96
C PHE A 425 9.98 -7.60 -5.72
N ILE A 426 9.26 -7.15 -6.75
CA ILE A 426 9.60 -5.98 -7.55
C ILE A 426 8.65 -4.83 -7.20
N GLU A 427 9.23 -3.66 -6.94
CA GLU A 427 8.55 -2.38 -6.81
C GLU A 427 9.20 -1.34 -7.74
N VAL A 428 8.51 -0.98 -8.81
CA VAL A 428 8.85 0.13 -9.71
C VAL A 428 7.87 1.26 -9.45
N ALA A 429 8.22 2.13 -8.51
CA ALA A 429 7.34 3.19 -8.01
C ALA A 429 6.86 4.15 -9.12
N SER A 430 7.69 4.42 -10.14
CA SER A 430 7.35 5.25 -11.30
C SER A 430 6.26 4.66 -12.20
N GLN A 431 6.06 3.34 -12.17
CA GLN A 431 5.02 2.62 -12.94
C GLN A 431 3.84 2.21 -12.05
N ASN A 432 3.85 2.61 -10.77
CA ASN A 432 2.97 2.08 -9.72
C ASN A 432 2.93 0.53 -9.67
N TYR A 433 4.01 -0.12 -10.12
CA TYR A 433 4.09 -1.57 -10.27
C TYR A 433 4.68 -2.17 -9.00
N LYS A 434 3.89 -2.99 -8.28
CA LYS A 434 4.33 -3.73 -7.09
C LYS A 434 3.82 -5.16 -7.17
N GLN A 435 4.72 -6.12 -7.35
CA GLN A 435 4.33 -7.52 -7.53
C GLN A 435 5.41 -8.48 -6.99
N THR A 436 4.96 -9.53 -6.30
CA THR A 436 5.78 -10.71 -6.01
C THR A 436 5.70 -11.66 -7.19
N HIS A 437 6.85 -12.04 -7.73
CA HIS A 437 6.99 -13.11 -8.71
C HIS A 437 7.49 -14.37 -8.01
N GLU A 438 6.69 -15.43 -8.04
CA GLU A 438 7.16 -16.78 -7.73
C GLU A 438 7.90 -17.31 -8.98
N LEU A 439 9.06 -17.93 -8.75
CA LEU A 439 9.91 -18.49 -9.80
C LEU A 439 10.64 -19.73 -9.30
N GLN A 440 11.25 -20.51 -10.20
CA GLN A 440 12.08 -21.66 -9.82
C GLN A 440 13.49 -21.53 -10.39
N LEU A 441 14.51 -21.76 -9.57
CA LEU A 441 15.90 -21.87 -10.00
C LEU A 441 16.21 -23.34 -10.30
N GLN A 442 16.70 -23.63 -11.50
CA GLN A 442 17.14 -24.97 -11.90
C GLN A 442 18.64 -24.95 -12.17
N PHE A 443 19.42 -25.55 -11.26
CA PHE A 443 20.87 -25.66 -11.40
C PHE A 443 21.26 -26.76 -12.39
N ASN A 444 22.31 -26.52 -13.18
CA ASN A 444 22.86 -27.50 -14.12
C ASN A 444 24.10 -28.18 -13.54
N GLN A 445 23.88 -29.30 -12.85
CA GLN A 445 24.93 -30.07 -12.18
C GLN A 445 25.98 -30.65 -13.13
N ASP A 446 25.61 -30.95 -14.39
CA ASP A 446 26.53 -31.46 -15.41
C ASP A 446 27.54 -30.41 -15.91
N LYS A 447 27.32 -29.12 -15.57
CA LYS A 447 28.17 -27.97 -15.91
C LYS A 447 28.81 -27.31 -14.69
N LEU A 448 29.02 -28.07 -13.62
CA LEU A 448 29.72 -27.62 -12.42
C LEU A 448 31.24 -27.54 -12.67
N GLU A 449 31.85 -26.39 -12.47
CA GLU A 449 33.29 -26.16 -12.67
C GLU A 449 33.97 -25.66 -11.38
N PRO A 450 35.09 -26.25 -10.91
CA PRO A 450 35.77 -25.78 -9.70
C PRO A 450 36.54 -24.47 -9.93
N ILE A 451 36.39 -23.51 -9.01
CA ILE A 451 37.12 -22.25 -8.99
C ILE A 451 38.50 -22.50 -8.35
N LYS A 452 39.58 -22.14 -9.04
CA LYS A 452 40.96 -22.33 -8.57
C LYS A 452 41.54 -21.04 -8.01
N ASN A 453 41.92 -21.04 -6.74
CA ASN A 453 42.79 -20.02 -6.16
C ASN A 453 44.25 -20.44 -6.30
N GLU A 454 45.11 -19.58 -6.84
CA GLU A 454 46.56 -19.82 -6.87
C GLU A 454 47.22 -19.38 -5.56
N GLU A 455 47.76 -20.34 -4.81
CA GLU A 455 48.59 -20.07 -3.62
C GLU A 455 49.91 -19.40 -4.02
N LYS A 456 50.33 -18.35 -3.28
CA LYS A 456 51.71 -17.86 -3.29
C LYS A 456 52.37 -18.02 -1.93
N GLN A 457 53.51 -18.70 -1.91
CA GLN A 457 54.35 -18.89 -0.73
C GLN A 457 54.97 -17.58 -0.21
N PRO A 458 55.31 -17.51 1.09
CA PRO A 458 55.98 -16.36 1.72
C PRO A 458 57.51 -16.46 1.68
N ASP A 459 58.21 -15.32 1.76
CA ASP A 459 59.65 -15.28 2.07
C ASP A 459 60.09 -13.95 2.72
N GLY A 460 60.99 -14.03 3.71
CA GLY A 460 62.02 -13.01 4.00
C GLY A 460 61.73 -11.69 4.77
N ASP A 461 61.69 -11.73 6.10
CA ASP A 461 62.44 -10.86 7.05
C ASP A 461 62.69 -9.33 6.80
N LYS A 462 62.03 -8.45 7.58
CA LYS A 462 62.65 -7.66 8.71
C LYS A 462 61.76 -6.58 9.37
N LYS A 463 61.79 -6.56 10.72
CA LYS A 463 61.30 -5.52 11.68
C LYS A 463 62.34 -4.34 11.73
N PRO A 464 62.03 -3.03 11.97
CA PRO A 464 61.29 -2.54 13.16
C PRO A 464 60.35 -1.30 13.09
N GLU A 465 59.16 -1.47 13.70
CA GLU A 465 58.67 -0.75 14.89
C GLU A 465 58.96 0.76 15.03
N VAL A 466 57.95 1.59 14.74
CA VAL A 466 57.76 2.95 15.27
C VAL A 466 56.27 3.14 15.62
N GLU A 467 56.00 4.03 16.58
CA GLU A 467 54.74 4.24 17.31
C GLU A 467 53.51 4.54 16.45
N LYS A 468 52.34 4.18 17.00
CA LYS A 468 51.01 4.52 16.49
C LYS A 468 50.61 5.92 17.01
N PRO A 469 50.43 6.95 16.16
CA PRO A 469 49.78 8.18 16.58
C PRO A 469 48.27 7.96 16.70
N GLU A 470 47.64 8.61 17.69
CA GLU A 470 46.21 8.88 17.61
C GLU A 470 45.94 9.82 16.42
N VAL A 471 44.95 9.47 15.59
CA VAL A 471 44.49 10.35 14.52
C VAL A 471 43.45 11.30 15.09
N GLU A 472 43.87 12.53 15.38
CA GLU A 472 42.94 13.63 15.64
C GLU A 472 41.99 13.83 14.46
N LYS A 473 40.75 14.24 14.74
CA LYS A 473 39.76 14.58 13.71
C LYS A 473 40.27 15.72 12.83
N PRO A 474 40.13 15.65 11.50
CA PRO A 474 40.56 16.74 10.62
C PRO A 474 39.71 17.99 10.83
N ASN A 475 40.36 19.12 11.14
CA ASN A 475 39.71 20.43 11.08
C ASN A 475 39.53 20.85 9.62
N VAL A 476 38.31 21.26 9.24
CA VAL A 476 37.91 21.47 7.83
C VAL A 476 38.51 22.75 7.20
N GLU A 477 39.23 23.55 7.96
CA GLU A 477 39.93 24.74 7.46
C GLU A 477 41.30 24.46 6.82
N THR A 478 41.83 23.23 6.92
CA THR A 478 43.16 22.86 6.37
C THR A 478 43.13 21.59 5.51
N MET A 479 42.17 21.50 4.58
CA MET A 479 42.18 20.46 3.54
C MET A 479 43.31 20.71 2.54
N LYS A 480 43.95 19.63 2.07
CA LYS A 480 44.94 19.70 0.98
C LYS A 480 44.22 19.89 -0.36
N ASP A 481 44.92 20.43 -1.34
CA ASP A 481 44.42 20.47 -2.72
C ASP A 481 44.22 19.05 -3.25
N GLY A 482 43.07 18.83 -3.91
CA GLY A 482 42.61 17.51 -4.33
C GLY A 482 41.11 17.47 -4.61
N GLU A 483 40.64 16.30 -5.05
CA GLU A 483 39.21 16.03 -5.24
C GLU A 483 38.73 15.04 -4.18
N TYR A 484 37.52 15.30 -3.68
CA TYR A 484 36.90 14.59 -2.57
C TYR A 484 35.42 14.38 -2.89
N SER A 485 34.83 13.30 -2.42
CA SER A 485 33.36 13.17 -2.35
C SER A 485 32.83 13.98 -1.17
N ILE A 486 31.65 14.60 -1.31
CA ILE A 486 30.93 15.27 -0.22
C ILE A 486 29.42 15.04 -0.34
N SER A 487 28.78 14.59 0.73
CA SER A 487 27.32 14.47 0.81
C SER A 487 26.69 15.83 1.13
N PHE A 488 25.47 16.04 0.65
CA PHE A 488 24.69 17.26 0.92
C PHE A 488 23.20 16.98 0.89
N LYS A 489 22.41 17.94 1.40
CA LYS A 489 20.95 17.97 1.30
C LYS A 489 20.49 19.31 0.76
N ALA A 490 19.52 19.31 -0.15
CA ALA A 490 18.78 20.51 -0.52
C ALA A 490 17.58 20.68 0.41
N LEU A 491 17.50 21.82 1.08
CA LEU A 491 16.53 22.19 2.10
C LEU A 491 15.63 23.32 1.62
N LYS A 492 14.44 23.42 2.21
CA LYS A 492 13.53 24.56 1.99
C LYS A 492 14.17 25.83 2.56
N ASP A 493 13.85 26.99 1.99
CA ASP A 493 14.39 28.26 2.48
C ASP A 493 14.11 28.47 3.98
N GLN A 494 15.14 28.96 4.69
CA GLN A 494 15.18 29.21 6.13
C GLN A 494 14.74 28.01 7.02
N SER A 495 14.87 26.77 6.55
CA SER A 495 14.37 25.57 7.24
C SER A 495 15.37 24.41 7.29
N GLU A 496 15.11 23.44 8.17
CA GLU A 496 15.78 22.12 8.19
C GLU A 496 14.99 21.04 7.41
N GLU A 497 13.81 21.37 6.89
CA GLU A 497 13.02 20.46 6.07
C GLU A 497 13.65 20.25 4.68
N ILE A 498 13.69 19.01 4.22
CA ILE A 498 14.16 18.66 2.87
C ILE A 498 13.25 19.33 1.82
N SER A 499 13.89 19.97 0.83
CA SER A 499 13.21 20.57 -0.32
C SER A 499 12.85 19.52 -1.36
N MET A 500 11.81 19.78 -2.15
CA MET A 500 11.53 19.05 -3.38
C MET A 500 12.76 19.04 -4.32
N MET A 501 13.59 20.09 -4.28
CA MET A 501 14.83 20.14 -5.07
C MET A 501 15.78 18.96 -4.78
N ASN A 502 15.72 18.36 -3.59
CA ASN A 502 16.57 17.23 -3.23
C ASN A 502 16.30 15.98 -4.07
N THR A 503 15.15 15.85 -4.74
CA THR A 503 14.89 14.77 -5.70
C THR A 503 15.47 15.04 -7.08
N TYR A 504 15.89 16.29 -7.34
CA TYR A 504 16.44 16.74 -8.62
C TYR A 504 17.97 16.98 -8.56
N THR A 505 18.62 16.61 -7.45
CA THR A 505 20.06 16.73 -7.23
C THR A 505 20.66 15.40 -6.78
N LYS A 506 21.70 14.90 -7.46
CA LYS A 506 22.42 13.69 -7.04
C LYS A 506 23.46 14.01 -5.98
N SER A 507 23.47 13.23 -4.90
CA SER A 507 24.46 13.29 -3.81
C SER A 507 25.05 11.88 -3.57
N PRO A 508 26.34 11.74 -3.22
CA PRO A 508 27.33 12.79 -2.98
C PRO A 508 27.71 13.56 -4.27
N GLY A 509 28.15 14.80 -4.09
CA GLY A 509 28.83 15.59 -5.11
C GLY A 509 30.35 15.48 -4.99
N VAL A 510 31.08 16.16 -5.87
CA VAL A 510 32.54 16.27 -5.82
C VAL A 510 32.93 17.62 -5.25
N LEU A 511 33.62 17.61 -4.11
CA LEU A 511 34.34 18.75 -3.55
C LEU A 511 35.75 18.80 -4.15
N LYS A 512 36.04 19.85 -4.92
CA LYS A 512 37.37 20.17 -5.43
C LYS A 512 37.98 21.27 -4.56
N VAL A 513 39.08 20.95 -3.89
CA VAL A 513 39.90 21.92 -3.16
C VAL A 513 41.09 22.29 -4.04
N LYS A 514 41.26 23.58 -4.33
CA LYS A 514 42.37 24.09 -5.13
C LYS A 514 42.77 25.50 -4.70
N ASP A 515 44.04 25.72 -4.43
CA ASP A 515 44.59 27.00 -3.95
C ASP A 515 43.82 27.54 -2.71
N GLY A 516 43.35 26.62 -1.85
CA GLY A 516 42.49 26.92 -0.69
C GLY A 516 41.02 27.28 -0.98
N LYS A 517 40.64 27.44 -2.26
CA LYS A 517 39.24 27.60 -2.70
C LYS A 517 38.55 26.24 -2.76
N LYS A 518 37.24 26.24 -2.50
CA LYS A 518 36.40 25.04 -2.51
C LYS A 518 35.31 25.20 -3.57
N TYR A 519 35.23 24.23 -4.46
CA TYR A 519 34.17 24.13 -5.47
C TYR A 519 33.42 22.83 -5.23
N VAL A 520 32.10 22.86 -5.23
CA VAL A 520 31.27 21.64 -5.15
C VAL A 520 30.52 21.48 -6.45
N SER A 521 30.68 20.32 -7.09
CA SER A 521 29.93 19.95 -8.29
C SER A 521 29.00 18.77 -8.05
N PHE A 522 27.85 18.77 -8.70
CA PHE A 522 26.82 17.73 -8.57
C PHE A 522 25.90 17.68 -9.80
N THR A 523 25.28 16.52 -10.03
CA THR A 523 24.33 16.34 -11.14
C THR A 523 22.94 16.87 -10.77
N LEU A 524 22.39 17.73 -11.62
CA LEU A 524 20.96 18.03 -11.70
C LEU A 524 20.26 17.03 -12.63
N THR A 525 19.09 16.54 -12.23
CA THR A 525 18.20 15.71 -13.06
C THR A 525 16.94 16.46 -13.45
N ASN A 526 16.28 16.06 -14.54
CA ASN A 526 15.24 16.84 -15.20
C ASN A 526 15.76 18.23 -15.62
N SER A 527 16.97 18.24 -16.20
CA SER A 527 17.73 19.43 -16.57
C SER A 527 16.90 20.42 -17.39
N ALA A 528 16.11 19.94 -18.34
CA ALA A 528 15.27 20.74 -19.23
C ALA A 528 14.22 21.59 -18.49
N TRP A 529 13.72 21.13 -17.34
CA TRP A 529 12.77 21.91 -16.52
C TRP A 529 13.45 22.99 -15.69
N ILE A 530 14.72 22.79 -15.32
CA ILE A 530 15.48 23.68 -14.46
C ILE A 530 16.20 24.72 -15.33
N THR A 531 15.51 25.80 -15.69
CA THR A 531 16.01 26.78 -16.67
C THR A 531 16.96 27.82 -16.09
N LYS A 532 16.96 28.03 -14.77
CA LYS A 532 17.98 28.80 -14.04
C LYS A 532 18.34 28.12 -12.73
N PHE A 533 19.60 28.22 -12.36
CA PHE A 533 20.12 27.66 -11.11
C PHE A 533 21.24 28.55 -10.59
N GLU A 534 20.88 29.50 -9.73
CA GLU A 534 21.75 30.55 -9.22
C GLU A 534 22.11 30.25 -7.74
N PHE A 535 23.33 30.55 -7.31
CA PHE A 535 23.79 30.39 -5.92
C PHE A 535 24.29 31.72 -5.35
N GLU A 536 24.16 31.91 -4.04
CA GLU A 536 24.66 33.11 -3.37
C GLU A 536 26.19 33.09 -3.29
N LYS A 537 26.82 34.15 -3.77
CA LYS A 537 28.26 34.38 -3.72
C LYS A 537 28.52 35.86 -3.40
N ASN A 538 29.25 36.14 -2.32
CA ASN A 538 29.52 37.51 -1.85
C ASN A 538 28.26 38.39 -1.69
N GLY A 539 27.12 37.83 -1.26
CA GLY A 539 25.87 38.58 -1.08
C GLY A 539 25.10 38.89 -2.37
N SER A 540 25.36 38.17 -3.46
CA SER A 540 24.61 38.27 -4.72
C SER A 540 24.43 36.90 -5.37
N PHE A 541 23.33 36.70 -6.09
CA PHE A 541 23.07 35.44 -6.80
C PHE A 541 23.78 35.41 -8.15
N VAL A 542 24.45 34.29 -8.44
CA VAL A 542 25.19 34.05 -9.69
C VAL A 542 24.83 32.66 -10.25
N ASP A 543 24.66 32.53 -11.56
CA ASP A 543 24.37 31.23 -12.21
C ASP A 543 25.49 30.21 -11.95
N ALA A 544 25.11 28.95 -11.74
CA ALA A 544 26.03 27.84 -11.58
C ALA A 544 26.76 27.48 -12.88
N SER A 545 28.05 27.18 -12.79
CA SER A 545 28.86 26.76 -13.94
C SER A 545 28.44 25.37 -14.39
N VAL A 546 28.08 25.18 -15.66
CA VAL A 546 27.78 23.84 -16.20
C VAL A 546 29.08 23.17 -16.66
N LEU A 547 29.44 22.05 -16.04
CA LEU A 547 30.62 21.26 -16.40
C LEU A 547 30.34 20.26 -17.53
N SER A 548 29.14 19.68 -17.55
CA SER A 548 28.70 18.74 -18.59
C SER A 548 27.17 18.66 -18.67
N GLU A 549 26.64 18.22 -19.81
CA GLU A 549 25.21 18.05 -20.06
C GLU A 549 24.95 16.78 -20.88
N ASP A 550 24.03 15.94 -20.40
CA ASP A 550 23.49 14.79 -21.14
C ASP A 550 22.00 15.03 -21.43
N LYS A 551 21.72 15.38 -22.70
CA LYS A 551 20.37 15.65 -23.21
C LYS A 551 19.52 14.40 -23.42
N LYS A 552 20.11 13.20 -23.45
CA LYS A 552 19.37 11.92 -23.55
C LYS A 552 18.89 11.46 -22.18
N ALA A 553 19.74 11.60 -21.15
CA ALA A 553 19.37 11.31 -19.76
C ALA A 553 18.60 12.46 -19.08
N ASP A 554 18.49 13.63 -19.73
CA ASP A 554 17.97 14.89 -19.17
C ASP A 554 18.65 15.30 -17.86
N THR A 555 19.99 15.32 -17.87
CA THR A 555 20.81 15.68 -16.71
C THR A 555 21.94 16.64 -17.07
N ARG A 556 22.43 17.41 -16.10
CA ARG A 556 23.65 18.23 -16.25
C ARG A 556 24.46 18.27 -14.96
N VAL A 557 25.78 18.34 -15.04
CA VAL A 557 26.64 18.58 -13.87
C VAL A 557 26.86 20.08 -13.73
N VAL A 558 26.52 20.62 -12.57
CA VAL A 558 26.78 22.02 -12.21
C VAL A 558 27.88 22.10 -11.15
N GLU A 559 28.63 23.20 -11.13
CA GLU A 559 29.67 23.52 -10.14
C GLU A 559 29.41 24.90 -9.53
N VAL A 560 29.58 25.00 -8.21
CA VAL A 560 29.43 26.22 -7.41
C VAL A 560 30.64 26.44 -6.52
N GLU A 561 31.08 27.68 -6.34
CA GLU A 561 32.16 28.03 -5.39
C GLU A 561 31.55 28.21 -3.99
N VAL A 562 32.11 27.56 -2.97
CA VAL A 562 31.55 27.53 -1.61
C VAL A 562 32.58 27.99 -0.60
N ASP A 563 32.38 29.18 -0.04
CA ASP A 563 33.34 29.77 0.92
C ASP A 563 33.47 28.91 2.19
N ASP A 564 32.33 28.51 2.76
CA ASP A 564 32.24 27.85 4.07
C ASP A 564 31.25 26.67 4.05
N LEU A 565 31.78 25.44 4.03
CA LEU A 565 31.02 24.19 4.08
C LEU A 565 30.27 23.96 5.43
N SER A 566 30.45 24.81 6.45
CA SER A 566 29.65 24.75 7.70
C SER A 566 28.29 25.42 7.52
N LYS A 567 28.20 26.37 6.59
CA LYS A 567 27.03 27.20 6.40
C LYS A 567 26.17 26.61 5.29
N LYS A 568 24.88 26.86 5.39
CA LYS A 568 23.97 26.60 4.29
C LYS A 568 24.26 27.57 3.15
N LEU A 569 24.39 27.04 1.94
CA LEU A 569 24.54 27.84 0.73
C LEU A 569 23.15 28.16 0.17
N ASN A 570 22.76 29.42 0.19
CA ASN A 570 21.51 29.86 -0.42
C ASN A 570 21.57 29.73 -1.94
N ALA A 571 20.48 29.26 -2.56
CA ALA A 571 20.35 29.16 -4.01
C ALA A 571 18.93 29.50 -4.45
N LYS A 572 18.82 29.95 -5.71
CA LYS A 572 17.56 30.22 -6.40
C LYS A 572 17.45 29.32 -7.62
N VAL A 573 16.31 28.66 -7.74
CA VAL A 573 16.01 27.79 -8.89
C VAL A 573 14.77 28.29 -9.61
N LYS A 574 14.87 28.40 -10.94
CA LYS A 574 13.69 28.61 -11.80
C LYS A 574 13.31 27.29 -12.43
N VAL A 575 12.04 26.91 -12.29
CA VAL A 575 11.44 25.74 -12.92
C VAL A 575 10.41 26.23 -13.94
N ASP A 576 10.64 25.91 -15.21
CA ASP A 576 9.71 26.14 -16.32
C ASP A 576 9.25 24.80 -16.92
N ILE A 577 7.94 24.60 -17.04
CA ILE A 577 7.34 23.43 -17.70
C ILE A 577 6.23 23.94 -18.63
N ASP A 578 6.61 24.21 -19.88
CA ASP A 578 5.75 24.83 -20.90
C ASP A 578 4.44 24.06 -21.14
N SER A 579 4.49 22.72 -21.11
CA SER A 579 3.32 21.84 -21.32
C SER A 579 2.25 22.00 -20.24
N MET A 580 2.59 22.61 -19.09
CA MET A 580 1.67 22.89 -17.99
C MET A 580 1.56 24.39 -17.68
N ASN A 581 2.18 25.26 -18.51
CA ASN A 581 2.28 26.70 -18.28
C ASN A 581 2.80 27.05 -16.87
N TYR A 582 3.77 26.28 -16.39
CA TYR A 582 4.31 26.36 -15.03
C TYR A 582 5.62 27.13 -15.03
N HIS A 583 5.68 28.29 -14.40
CA HIS A 583 6.84 29.20 -14.45
C HIS A 583 7.12 29.79 -13.06
N HIS A 584 7.87 29.07 -12.23
CA HIS A 584 8.05 29.42 -10.82
C HIS A 584 9.53 29.54 -10.41
N PHE A 585 9.79 30.45 -9.49
CA PHE A 585 11.07 30.60 -8.80
C PHE A 585 10.95 30.06 -7.38
N TYR A 586 12.00 29.42 -6.88
CA TYR A 586 12.11 28.94 -5.51
C TYR A 586 13.44 29.36 -4.91
N ASP A 587 13.38 29.83 -3.67
CA ASP A 587 14.53 30.00 -2.81
C ASP A 587 14.73 28.67 -2.04
N ILE A 588 15.97 28.19 -1.99
CA ILE A 588 16.36 26.89 -1.40
C ILE A 588 17.75 27.03 -0.75
N GLN A 589 18.14 26.04 0.05
CA GLN A 589 19.43 26.04 0.74
C GLN A 589 20.14 24.70 0.65
N PHE A 590 21.45 24.68 0.39
CA PHE A 590 22.26 23.45 0.41
C PHE A 590 23.03 23.33 1.73
N ALA A 591 22.79 22.23 2.46
CA ALA A 591 23.55 21.88 3.66
C ALA A 591 24.54 20.75 3.33
N PHE A 592 25.84 21.02 3.49
CA PHE A 592 26.92 20.06 3.22
C PHE A 592 27.28 19.27 4.48
N ASP A 593 27.50 17.96 4.32
CA ASP A 593 27.93 17.09 5.41
C ASP A 593 29.46 16.97 5.42
N LYS A 594 30.10 17.69 6.35
CA LYS A 594 31.54 17.70 6.54
C LYS A 594 32.13 16.35 6.97
N ASP A 595 31.39 15.58 7.76
CA ASP A 595 31.87 14.29 8.27
C ASP A 595 31.83 13.21 7.18
N SER A 596 31.10 13.47 6.08
CA SER A 596 31.05 12.59 4.90
C SER A 596 32.24 12.71 3.94
N VAL A 597 33.14 13.70 4.13
CA VAL A 597 34.18 14.00 3.13
C VAL A 597 35.25 12.90 3.05
N LYS A 598 35.45 12.36 1.85
CA LYS A 598 36.46 11.32 1.57
C LYS A 598 37.25 11.64 0.30
N PRO A 599 38.58 11.45 0.27
CA PRO A 599 39.37 11.68 -0.93
C PRO A 599 38.91 10.77 -2.08
N LEU A 600 38.96 11.29 -3.30
CA LEU A 600 38.84 10.52 -4.53
C LEU A 600 40.24 10.19 -5.02
N ASP A 601 40.50 8.92 -5.33
CA ASP A 601 41.83 8.46 -5.75
C ASP A 601 42.16 8.95 -7.17
N ASN A 602 42.91 10.05 -7.24
CA ASN A 602 43.44 10.59 -8.49
C ASN A 602 44.58 9.73 -9.06
N GLN A 603 44.25 8.69 -9.82
CA GLN A 603 45.17 8.23 -10.87
C GLN A 603 45.20 9.24 -12.01
N GLY A 604 46.41 9.62 -12.43
CA GLY A 604 46.66 10.79 -13.29
C GLY A 604 45.99 10.68 -14.66
N GLY A 605 45.38 11.78 -15.11
CA GLY A 605 44.54 11.80 -16.31
C GLY A 605 45.29 11.86 -17.64
N ASN A 606 44.51 11.75 -18.70
CA ASN A 606 44.82 12.31 -20.01
C ASN A 606 43.50 12.58 -20.77
N ASP A 607 43.43 13.68 -21.52
CA ASP A 607 42.23 14.04 -22.28
C ASP A 607 42.06 13.14 -23.52
N ASN A 608 40.88 12.53 -23.72
CA ASN A 608 40.09 12.65 -24.96
C ASN A 608 38.78 11.84 -24.94
N GLN A 609 37.88 12.22 -25.85
CA GLN A 609 36.54 11.65 -26.07
C GLN A 609 36.58 10.29 -26.79
N GLY A 610 35.53 9.47 -26.60
CA GLY A 610 35.04 8.58 -27.68
C GLY A 610 34.75 7.11 -27.33
N GLU A 611 33.45 6.78 -27.33
CA GLU A 611 32.84 5.51 -27.80
C GLU A 611 33.06 4.17 -27.05
N ASN A 612 31.97 3.73 -26.41
CA ASN A 612 31.27 2.43 -26.53
C ASN A 612 31.96 1.04 -26.50
N ASP A 613 31.28 0.17 -25.74
CA ASP A 613 31.00 -1.26 -25.94
C ASP A 613 32.04 -2.36 -25.60
N ASN A 614 31.85 -2.88 -24.38
CA ASN A 614 31.70 -4.31 -24.02
C ASN A 614 32.92 -5.24 -23.85
N GLN A 615 32.73 -6.23 -22.95
CA GLN A 615 33.66 -7.26 -22.47
C GLN A 615 34.79 -6.74 -21.54
N GLY A 616 35.15 -7.38 -20.43
CA GLY A 616 34.68 -8.63 -19.85
C GLY A 616 35.85 -9.44 -19.28
N GLY A 617 35.94 -9.58 -17.95
CA GLY A 617 37.01 -10.38 -17.31
C GLY A 617 37.15 -10.12 -15.80
N ASN A 618 37.03 -11.19 -15.01
CA ASN A 618 37.46 -11.27 -13.61
C ASN A 618 39.03 -11.27 -13.55
N ASP A 619 39.71 -11.03 -12.43
CA ASP A 619 39.80 -11.94 -11.28
C ASP A 619 39.93 -11.29 -9.90
N ASN A 620 39.68 -12.14 -8.90
CA ASN A 620 39.35 -11.80 -7.51
C ASN A 620 40.33 -12.46 -6.53
N GLN A 621 40.15 -12.13 -5.24
CA GLN A 621 40.52 -12.84 -4.01
C GLN A 621 41.77 -12.31 -3.24
N GLY A 622 41.82 -12.33 -1.90
CA GLY A 622 40.83 -12.79 -0.90
C GLY A 622 41.44 -13.79 0.11
N GLY A 623 41.02 -13.75 1.39
CA GLY A 623 41.52 -14.60 2.51
C GLY A 623 42.08 -13.76 3.67
N ASN A 624 41.63 -13.76 4.94
CA ASN A 624 41.10 -14.81 5.86
C ASN A 624 42.18 -15.90 6.18
N ASP A 625 42.32 -16.46 7.40
CA ASP A 625 41.31 -16.98 8.34
C ASP A 625 41.73 -16.96 9.85
N ASN A 626 40.97 -17.68 10.72
CA ASN A 626 41.04 -17.70 12.18
C ASN A 626 41.09 -19.15 12.75
N GLN A 627 41.37 -19.32 14.06
CA GLN A 627 41.40 -20.58 14.86
C GLN A 627 42.63 -21.51 14.63
N GLY A 628 43.07 -22.38 15.56
CA GLY A 628 42.71 -22.62 16.97
C GLY A 628 42.91 -24.09 17.39
N GLY A 629 43.82 -24.41 18.32
CA GLY A 629 44.06 -25.80 18.79
C GLY A 629 45.36 -26.00 19.58
N ASN A 630 45.42 -26.98 20.50
CA ASN A 630 46.44 -27.05 21.56
C ASN A 630 46.98 -28.49 21.79
N ASN A 631 48.31 -28.71 21.85
CA ASN A 631 49.02 -29.59 22.82
C ASN A 631 50.53 -29.87 22.51
N ASN A 632 51.40 -29.24 23.31
CA ASN A 632 52.49 -29.83 24.12
C ASN A 632 53.50 -30.91 23.58
N GLN A 633 54.77 -30.50 23.38
CA GLN A 633 56.04 -30.97 24.03
C GLN A 633 57.07 -29.83 23.81
N GLY A 634 57.88 -29.28 24.74
CA GLY A 634 58.76 -29.81 25.78
C GLY A 634 60.22 -29.46 25.39
N GLY A 635 61.12 -28.90 26.21
CA GLY A 635 61.06 -28.30 27.56
C GLY A 635 62.50 -28.01 28.07
N ASN A 636 62.70 -27.06 29.01
CA ASN A 636 63.79 -27.15 30.03
C ASN A 636 63.79 -26.00 31.07
N ASN A 637 63.55 -26.38 32.33
CA ASN A 637 64.26 -26.04 33.58
C ASN A 637 64.90 -24.65 33.79
N ASN A 638 64.50 -23.99 34.89
CA ASN A 638 65.37 -23.94 36.08
C ASN A 638 64.56 -23.92 37.41
N GLN A 639 65.21 -24.19 38.55
CA GLN A 639 64.61 -24.81 39.76
C GLN A 639 64.38 -23.90 41.01
N GLY A 640 63.57 -24.42 41.95
CA GLY A 640 63.42 -24.00 43.38
C GLY A 640 62.04 -23.39 43.69
N GLY A 641 61.14 -23.92 44.53
CA GLY A 641 61.29 -24.64 45.82
C GLY A 641 61.14 -23.62 46.97
N ASN A 642 60.27 -23.76 48.00
CA ASN A 642 59.52 -24.92 48.50
C ASN A 642 58.34 -24.51 49.43
N ASP A 643 57.27 -25.33 49.47
CA ASP A 643 56.32 -25.69 50.56
C ASP A 643 55.61 -24.72 51.57
N ASN A 644 54.27 -24.88 51.58
CA ASN A 644 53.31 -25.13 52.70
C ASN A 644 52.85 -24.08 53.77
N GLN A 645 51.49 -23.99 53.82
CA GLN A 645 50.57 -24.02 54.97
C GLN A 645 50.54 -22.92 56.06
N GLY A 646 49.32 -22.39 56.23
CA GLY A 646 48.59 -22.49 57.52
C GLY A 646 48.63 -21.26 58.44
N GLY A 647 47.46 -20.74 58.81
CA GLY A 647 47.34 -19.70 59.84
C GLY A 647 45.97 -19.04 59.85
N ASN A 648 45.13 -19.43 60.80
CA ASN A 648 43.86 -18.78 61.13
C ASN A 648 44.14 -17.55 62.00
N ASP A 649 43.32 -16.50 61.93
CA ASP A 649 42.88 -15.80 63.15
C ASP A 649 41.60 -14.99 62.91
N ASN A 650 40.68 -15.03 63.87
CA ASN A 650 39.33 -14.50 63.74
C ASN A 650 38.77 -14.10 65.12
N GLN A 651 38.81 -12.80 65.45
CA GLN A 651 37.96 -12.11 66.44
C GLN A 651 37.90 -10.62 66.07
N GLY A 652 36.80 -9.88 66.22
CA GLY A 652 35.45 -10.24 66.67
C GLY A 652 34.62 -8.97 66.86
N GLY A 653 33.28 -9.05 66.86
CA GLY A 653 32.42 -7.88 67.10
C GLY A 653 31.11 -7.91 66.32
N ASN A 654 30.15 -8.72 66.77
CA ASN A 654 28.80 -8.77 66.23
C ASN A 654 27.84 -8.03 67.17
N ASN A 655 26.88 -7.26 66.65
CA ASN A 655 25.49 -7.27 67.12
C ASN A 655 24.57 -6.37 66.27
N ASN A 656 23.28 -6.71 66.29
CA ASN A 656 22.23 -6.20 65.42
C ASN A 656 21.04 -5.65 66.24
N GLN A 657 20.17 -4.90 65.56
CA GLN A 657 18.81 -4.49 65.93
C GLN A 657 18.58 -3.26 66.83
N GLY A 658 17.64 -2.42 66.37
CA GLY A 658 16.69 -1.70 67.23
C GLY A 658 16.82 -0.18 67.22
N GLY A 659 15.92 0.53 66.55
CA GLY A 659 15.85 2.00 66.63
C GLY A 659 15.05 2.64 65.51
N ASN A 660 13.73 2.64 65.65
CA ASN A 660 12.86 3.57 64.91
C ASN A 660 13.00 4.96 65.56
N ASP A 661 13.09 6.02 64.76
CA ASP A 661 12.33 7.27 64.92
C ASP A 661 12.92 8.42 64.08
N ASN A 662 12.07 8.97 63.23
CA ASN A 662 12.42 10.02 62.28
C ASN A 662 12.09 11.39 62.89
N GLN A 663 13.08 12.19 63.28
CA GLN A 663 12.92 13.61 63.57
C GLN A 663 13.90 14.44 62.73
N GLY A 664 13.36 15.35 61.91
CA GLY A 664 14.20 16.30 61.17
C GLY A 664 13.48 17.04 60.06
N GLY A 665 12.91 18.21 60.40
CA GLY A 665 12.84 19.37 59.49
C GLY A 665 11.97 19.24 58.22
N ASN A 666 10.78 19.82 58.26
CA ASN A 666 9.96 20.09 57.09
C ASN A 666 10.70 21.02 56.10
N ASN A 667 11.07 20.52 54.91
CA ASN A 667 11.51 21.35 53.79
C ASN A 667 11.28 20.60 52.46
N ASN A 668 10.03 20.55 51.98
CA ASN A 668 9.70 19.85 50.73
C ASN A 668 9.78 20.80 49.52
N GLN A 669 11.01 21.06 49.06
CA GLN A 669 11.24 21.40 47.65
C GLN A 669 10.81 20.21 46.77
N GLY A 670 10.50 20.45 45.50
CA GLY A 670 9.78 19.48 44.66
C GLY A 670 10.47 18.12 44.53
N ASN A 671 9.78 17.04 44.94
CA ASN A 671 10.24 15.67 44.74
C ASN A 671 10.06 15.23 43.27
N ASN A 672 11.04 15.59 42.44
CA ASN A 672 11.47 14.68 41.39
C ASN A 672 12.28 13.56 42.07
N THR A 673 11.61 12.50 42.52
CA THR A 673 12.29 11.33 43.08
C THR A 673 13.02 10.63 41.95
N THR A 674 14.34 10.79 41.85
CA THR A 674 15.15 10.17 40.78
C THR A 674 15.01 8.65 40.84
N ILE A 675 14.23 8.09 39.92
CA ILE A 675 14.08 6.64 39.75
C ILE A 675 15.34 6.15 39.04
N ASP A 676 16.08 5.21 39.65
CA ASP A 676 17.17 4.52 38.98
C ASP A 676 16.59 3.50 37.98
N PRO A 677 16.78 3.65 36.65
CA PRO A 677 16.23 2.74 35.66
C PRO A 677 16.78 1.31 35.79
N LYS A 678 17.95 1.14 36.41
CA LYS A 678 18.63 -0.15 36.58
C LYS A 678 18.18 -0.90 37.83
N ALA A 679 17.43 -0.24 38.72
CA ALA A 679 17.00 -0.78 40.02
C ALA A 679 15.51 -0.51 40.31
N LEU A 680 14.66 -0.71 39.30
CA LEU A 680 13.20 -0.60 39.45
C LEU A 680 12.67 -1.62 40.46
N LYS A 681 11.75 -1.19 41.31
CA LYS A 681 11.00 -2.06 42.23
C LYS A 681 9.74 -2.55 41.54
N ASP A 682 9.12 -3.59 42.10
CA ASP A 682 7.79 -4.02 41.67
C ASP A 682 6.76 -2.88 41.79
N GLY A 683 6.01 -2.65 40.71
CA GLY A 683 5.13 -1.49 40.55
C GLY A 683 4.78 -1.23 39.09
N GLU A 684 4.01 -0.18 38.85
CA GLU A 684 3.69 0.32 37.51
C GLU A 684 4.33 1.70 37.31
N TYR A 685 4.76 1.97 36.09
CA TYR A 685 5.52 3.15 35.69
C TYR A 685 5.08 3.60 34.29
N SER A 686 5.21 4.88 33.95
CA SER A 686 5.15 5.32 32.55
C SER A 686 6.56 5.29 31.94
N ILE A 687 6.71 4.82 30.71
CA ILE A 687 7.97 4.88 29.95
C ILE A 687 7.71 5.39 28.52
N GLY A 688 8.48 6.39 28.10
CA GLY A 688 8.52 6.86 26.71
C GLY A 688 9.27 5.88 25.82
N PHE A 689 8.84 5.76 24.57
CA PHE A 689 9.53 4.98 23.55
C PHE A 689 9.39 5.60 22.16
N LYS A 690 10.22 5.12 21.23
CA LYS A 690 10.14 5.37 19.79
C LYS A 690 10.20 4.05 19.02
N VAL A 691 9.62 4.01 17.83
CA VAL A 691 9.69 2.88 16.90
C VAL A 691 10.52 3.29 15.68
N LEU A 692 11.60 2.56 15.42
CA LEU A 692 12.54 2.78 14.33
C LEU A 692 12.35 1.75 13.21
N LYS A 693 12.82 2.05 12.00
CA LYS A 693 12.92 1.06 10.90
C LYS A 693 14.05 0.08 11.22
N ASP A 694 13.89 -1.19 10.84
CA ASP A 694 14.88 -2.24 11.13
C ASP A 694 16.33 -1.81 10.83
N LYS A 695 17.22 -2.03 11.80
CA LYS A 695 18.66 -1.72 11.75
C LYS A 695 19.04 -0.27 11.40
N THR A 696 18.14 0.71 11.60
CA THR A 696 18.43 2.13 11.39
C THR A 696 18.19 2.98 12.64
N GLU A 697 18.54 4.27 12.56
CA GLU A 697 18.10 5.31 13.50
C GLU A 697 16.91 6.14 12.97
N GLU A 698 16.32 5.75 11.82
CA GLU A 698 15.17 6.44 11.24
C GLU A 698 13.86 6.02 11.92
N ILE A 699 12.98 6.98 12.21
CA ILE A 699 11.64 6.68 12.75
C ILE A 699 10.83 5.88 11.71
N SER A 700 10.22 4.78 12.18
CA SER A 700 9.32 3.95 11.37
C SER A 700 7.94 4.61 11.25
N MET A 701 7.26 4.36 10.13
CA MET A 701 5.82 4.65 9.97
C MET A 701 5.00 4.06 11.12
N MET A 702 5.44 2.92 11.67
CA MET A 702 4.82 2.24 12.81
C MET A 702 4.73 3.13 14.06
N ASN A 703 5.64 4.10 14.23
CA ASN A 703 5.61 5.06 15.35
C ASN A 703 4.34 5.95 15.33
N THR A 704 3.68 6.10 14.18
CA THR A 704 2.39 6.81 14.06
C THR A 704 1.20 5.93 14.48
N TYR A 705 1.38 4.61 14.51
CA TYR A 705 0.39 3.61 14.90
C TYR A 705 0.55 3.10 16.34
N THR A 706 1.40 3.76 17.14
CA THR A 706 1.66 3.43 18.55
C THR A 706 1.51 4.67 19.43
N LYS A 707 0.86 4.55 20.59
CA LYS A 707 0.80 5.64 21.59
C LYS A 707 1.92 5.54 22.62
N SER A 708 2.61 6.66 22.82
CA SER A 708 3.67 6.87 23.82
C SER A 708 3.23 7.99 24.78
N PRO A 709 3.50 7.92 26.09
CA PRO A 709 4.24 6.86 26.78
C PRO A 709 3.47 5.54 26.91
N ALA A 710 4.21 4.45 27.06
CA ALA A 710 3.74 3.13 27.45
C ALA A 710 3.61 3.01 28.98
N VAL A 711 2.91 1.98 29.45
CA VAL A 711 2.96 1.53 30.85
C VAL A 711 4.02 0.44 30.97
N LEU A 712 5.01 0.63 31.83
CA LEU A 712 5.99 -0.35 32.25
C LEU A 712 5.56 -0.95 33.59
N LYS A 713 5.23 -2.23 33.62
CA LYS A 713 4.95 -2.99 34.84
C LYS A 713 6.17 -3.83 35.21
N VAL A 714 6.67 -3.63 36.42
CA VAL A 714 7.71 -4.46 37.03
C VAL A 714 7.05 -5.39 38.03
N LYS A 715 7.30 -6.69 37.92
CA LYS A 715 6.79 -7.71 38.83
C LYS A 715 7.78 -8.87 38.94
N ASP A 716 8.13 -9.27 40.16
CA ASP A 716 9.10 -10.32 40.45
C ASP A 716 10.44 -10.11 39.69
N GLY A 717 10.84 -8.83 39.52
CA GLY A 717 12.01 -8.41 38.73
C GLY A 717 11.86 -8.49 37.20
N LYS A 718 10.75 -9.01 36.67
CA LYS A 718 10.43 -9.00 35.23
C LYS A 718 9.78 -7.68 34.82
N LYS A 719 10.04 -7.26 33.58
CA LYS A 719 9.53 -6.00 33.01
C LYS A 719 8.56 -6.31 31.87
N TYR A 720 7.37 -5.74 31.94
CA TYR A 720 6.32 -5.85 30.94
C TYR A 720 5.98 -4.46 30.43
N VAL A 721 6.10 -4.22 29.12
CA VAL A 721 5.74 -2.95 28.50
C VAL A 721 4.40 -3.10 27.79
N TRP A 722 3.47 -2.21 28.11
CA TRP A 722 2.13 -2.15 27.54
C TRP A 722 1.94 -0.85 26.76
N PHE A 723 1.61 -0.93 25.48
CA PHE A 723 1.26 0.25 24.69
C PHE A 723 0.02 0.03 23.84
N THR A 724 -0.58 1.13 23.39
CA THR A 724 -1.78 1.10 22.54
C THR A 724 -1.37 1.19 21.06
N LEU A 725 -1.75 0.18 20.29
CA LEU A 725 -1.81 0.20 18.83
C LEU A 725 -3.04 0.97 18.36
N THR A 726 -2.89 1.88 17.40
CA THR A 726 -3.97 2.59 16.70
C THR A 726 -4.11 2.06 15.27
N ASN A 727 -5.31 2.20 14.68
CA ASN A 727 -5.73 1.49 13.46
C ASN A 727 -5.52 -0.04 13.55
N SER A 728 -5.75 -0.58 14.74
CA SER A 728 -5.41 -1.96 15.12
C SER A 728 -6.11 -3.09 14.35
N ALA A 729 -7.16 -2.78 13.57
CA ALA A 729 -7.79 -3.69 12.63
C ALA A 729 -6.90 -3.97 11.41
N TRP A 730 -6.07 -3.00 11.00
CA TRP A 730 -5.05 -3.22 9.96
C TRP A 730 -3.88 -4.04 10.52
N ILE A 731 -3.54 -3.88 11.80
CA ILE A 731 -2.46 -4.62 12.44
C ILE A 731 -2.98 -5.99 12.90
N THR A 732 -2.88 -6.98 12.01
CA THR A 732 -3.42 -8.34 12.19
C THR A 732 -2.47 -9.27 12.93
N LYS A 733 -1.16 -9.00 12.90
CA LYS A 733 -0.13 -9.72 13.67
C LYS A 733 0.90 -8.74 14.23
N PHE A 734 1.34 -8.96 15.47
CA PHE A 734 2.41 -8.17 16.08
C PHE A 734 3.26 -9.12 16.93
N GLU A 735 4.49 -9.37 16.51
CA GLU A 735 5.43 -10.27 17.16
C GLU A 735 6.65 -9.49 17.66
N PHE A 736 7.24 -9.89 18.78
CA PHE A 736 8.46 -9.27 19.32
C PHE A 736 9.48 -10.35 19.66
N GLU A 737 10.77 -9.99 19.60
CA GLU A 737 11.85 -10.91 19.94
C GLU A 737 11.91 -11.12 21.47
N LYS A 738 11.88 -12.37 21.89
CA LYS A 738 12.07 -12.81 23.28
C LYS A 738 12.95 -14.05 23.30
N ASN A 739 14.02 -14.03 24.10
CA ASN A 739 14.98 -15.15 24.18
C ASN A 739 15.53 -15.61 22.79
N GLY A 740 15.72 -14.69 21.84
CA GLY A 740 16.23 -15.02 20.49
C GLY A 740 15.20 -15.67 19.54
N SER A 741 13.90 -15.53 19.81
CA SER A 741 12.82 -15.99 18.93
C SER A 741 11.65 -15.01 18.93
N PHE A 742 10.94 -14.90 17.81
CA PHE A 742 9.76 -14.04 17.73
C PHE A 742 8.53 -14.71 18.35
N VAL A 743 7.85 -14.00 19.25
CA VAL A 743 6.60 -14.43 19.89
C VAL A 743 5.51 -13.39 19.68
N ASN A 744 4.28 -13.83 19.43
CA ASN A 744 3.14 -12.93 19.23
C ASN A 744 2.80 -12.18 20.53
N ALA A 745 2.64 -10.86 20.45
CA ALA A 745 2.33 -10.04 21.60
C ALA A 745 0.94 -10.35 22.15
N LYS A 746 0.84 -10.37 23.47
CA LYS A 746 -0.41 -10.68 24.17
C LYS A 746 -1.30 -9.44 24.14
N VAL A 747 -2.46 -9.54 23.51
CA VAL A 747 -3.48 -8.48 23.56
C VAL A 747 -4.10 -8.48 24.96
N LEU A 748 -4.00 -7.35 25.66
CA LEU A 748 -4.61 -7.14 26.98
C LEU A 748 -6.06 -6.63 26.87
N SER A 749 -6.32 -5.79 25.87
CA SER A 749 -7.66 -5.25 25.60
C SER A 749 -7.79 -4.81 24.15
N GLU A 750 -8.99 -4.93 23.57
CA GLU A 750 -9.32 -4.44 22.23
C GLU A 750 -10.54 -3.50 22.30
N ASN A 751 -10.47 -2.35 21.64
CA ASN A 751 -11.59 -1.44 21.42
C ASN A 751 -11.82 -1.28 19.92
N LYS A 752 -12.83 -1.99 19.40
CA LYS A 752 -13.17 -2.02 17.97
C LYS A 752 -13.76 -0.69 17.47
N GLU A 753 -14.44 0.07 18.31
CA GLU A 753 -15.05 1.36 17.96
C GLU A 753 -14.02 2.48 17.77
N LYS A 754 -12.98 2.50 18.61
CA LYS A 754 -11.82 3.41 18.49
C LYS A 754 -10.73 2.86 17.57
N ASN A 755 -10.89 1.61 17.09
CA ASN A 755 -9.91 0.86 16.31
C ASN A 755 -8.53 0.79 17.00
N THR A 756 -8.50 0.41 18.28
CA THR A 756 -7.26 0.30 19.08
C THR A 756 -7.13 -1.02 19.83
N LYS A 757 -5.90 -1.53 19.99
CA LYS A 757 -5.55 -2.68 20.84
C LYS A 757 -4.45 -2.29 21.82
N VAL A 758 -4.50 -2.79 23.06
CA VAL A 758 -3.37 -2.71 23.99
C VAL A 758 -2.63 -4.04 23.96
N VAL A 759 -1.31 -3.99 23.75
CA VAL A 759 -0.46 -5.18 23.64
C VAL A 759 0.63 -5.18 24.72
N GLU A 760 0.97 -6.37 25.21
CA GLU A 760 1.99 -6.62 26.23
C GLU A 760 3.22 -7.30 25.63
N LEU A 761 4.40 -6.75 25.96
CA LEU A 761 5.72 -7.25 25.58
C LEU A 761 6.53 -7.50 26.87
N GLU A 762 7.14 -8.68 27.02
CA GLU A 762 8.06 -8.97 28.13
C GLU A 762 9.48 -8.60 27.67
N VAL A 763 10.12 -7.66 28.36
CA VAL A 763 11.38 -7.03 27.91
C VAL A 763 12.49 -7.27 28.93
N ASP A 764 13.51 -8.03 28.58
CA ASP A 764 14.59 -8.36 29.52
C ASP A 764 15.44 -7.12 29.86
N ASP A 765 15.76 -6.31 28.85
CA ASP A 765 16.67 -5.17 28.93
C ASP A 765 16.10 -3.95 28.18
N LEU A 766 15.75 -2.89 28.92
CA LEU A 766 15.17 -1.66 28.38
C LEU A 766 16.21 -0.78 27.66
N SER A 767 17.50 -0.98 27.92
CA SER A 767 18.59 -0.22 27.30
C SER A 767 18.90 -0.67 25.86
N LYS A 768 18.36 -1.82 25.44
CA LYS A 768 18.56 -2.40 24.11
C LYS A 768 17.38 -2.14 23.19
N LYS A 769 17.67 -2.10 21.88
CA LYS A 769 16.62 -2.11 20.84
C LYS A 769 15.89 -3.46 20.89
N LEU A 770 14.57 -3.43 20.98
CA LEU A 770 13.72 -4.62 20.92
C LEU A 770 13.21 -4.81 19.49
N ASN A 771 13.62 -5.89 18.83
CA ASN A 771 13.15 -6.22 17.48
C ASN A 771 11.69 -6.69 17.52
N ALA A 772 10.89 -6.25 16.56
CA ALA A 772 9.49 -6.64 16.39
C ALA A 772 9.12 -6.79 14.91
N LYS A 773 8.16 -7.68 14.62
CA LYS A 773 7.57 -7.88 13.29
C LYS A 773 6.09 -7.53 13.34
N VAL A 774 5.63 -6.69 12.42
CA VAL A 774 4.24 -6.24 12.36
C VAL A 774 3.64 -6.64 11.02
N LYS A 775 2.52 -7.40 11.02
CA LYS A 775 1.72 -7.62 9.82
C LYS A 775 0.65 -6.54 9.71
N VAL A 776 0.56 -5.91 8.56
CA VAL A 776 -0.46 -4.93 8.20
C VAL A 776 -1.25 -5.47 7.01
N ASP A 777 -2.54 -5.73 7.22
CA ASP A 777 -3.51 -6.16 6.21
C ASP A 777 -4.57 -5.07 6.00
N ILE A 778 -4.83 -4.67 4.76
CA ILE A 778 -5.89 -3.75 4.37
C ILE A 778 -6.57 -4.30 3.11
N ASP A 779 -7.55 -5.19 3.33
CA ASP A 779 -8.25 -5.95 2.28
C ASP A 779 -8.81 -5.06 1.16
N ALA A 780 -9.37 -3.90 1.53
CA ALA A 780 -9.94 -2.91 0.60
C ALA A 780 -8.92 -2.31 -0.39
N MET A 781 -7.61 -2.52 -0.14
CA MET A 781 -6.50 -2.10 -0.99
C MET A 781 -5.62 -3.27 -1.42
N ASN A 782 -5.99 -4.52 -1.10
CA ASN A 782 -5.18 -5.73 -1.28
C ASN A 782 -3.73 -5.58 -0.75
N TYR A 783 -3.59 -4.89 0.39
CA TYR A 783 -2.30 -4.53 0.98
C TYR A 783 -2.01 -5.48 2.14
N HIS A 784 -1.07 -6.41 1.95
CA HIS A 784 -0.80 -7.49 2.90
C HIS A 784 0.71 -7.64 3.13
N HIS A 785 1.24 -6.88 4.10
CA HIS A 785 2.69 -6.72 4.28
C HIS A 785 3.16 -7.02 5.70
N PHE A 786 4.40 -7.50 5.81
CA PHE A 786 5.12 -7.59 7.08
C PHE A 786 6.22 -6.51 7.14
N TYR A 787 6.43 -5.96 8.33
CA TYR A 787 7.43 -4.94 8.60
C TYR A 787 8.26 -5.32 9.83
N ASP A 788 9.58 -5.36 9.66
CA ASP A 788 10.52 -5.44 10.77
C ASP A 788 10.78 -4.02 11.31
N VAL A 789 10.66 -3.85 12.62
CA VAL A 789 10.80 -2.57 13.33
C VAL A 789 11.55 -2.76 14.65
N GLN A 790 12.11 -1.68 15.18
CA GLN A 790 12.87 -1.70 16.42
C GLN A 790 12.30 -0.71 17.44
N PHE A 791 11.91 -1.19 18.62
CA PHE A 791 11.49 -0.34 19.73
C PHE A 791 12.71 0.12 20.53
N VAL A 792 12.76 1.42 20.83
CA VAL A 792 13.78 2.04 21.70
C VAL A 792 13.07 2.70 22.87
N PHE A 793 13.35 2.24 24.08
CA PHE A 793 12.79 2.79 25.31
C PHE A 793 13.69 3.90 25.87
N ASP A 794 13.09 4.99 26.35
CA ASP A 794 13.82 6.06 27.03
C ASP A 794 13.81 5.81 28.54
N GLU A 795 14.87 5.18 29.04
CA GLU A 795 15.05 4.90 30.47
C GLU A 795 14.99 6.16 31.35
N ASN A 796 15.34 7.34 30.83
CA ASN A 796 15.29 8.60 31.59
C ASN A 796 13.86 9.17 31.72
N SER A 797 12.92 8.67 30.93
CA SER A 797 11.52 9.10 30.95
C SER A 797 10.66 8.36 31.99
N ILE A 798 11.23 7.39 32.71
CA ILE A 798 10.52 6.52 33.66
C ILE A 798 9.96 7.34 34.83
N LYS A 799 8.66 7.22 35.10
CA LYS A 799 7.95 7.85 36.23
C LYS A 799 7.01 6.85 36.87
N ALA A 800 6.90 6.83 38.21
CA ALA A 800 6.02 5.88 38.90
C ALA A 800 4.53 6.22 38.71
N LEU A 801 3.73 5.19 38.41
CA LEU A 801 2.27 5.22 38.45
C LEU A 801 1.87 4.66 39.81
N GLY A 802 1.37 5.53 40.70
CA GLY A 802 1.27 5.24 42.14
C GLY A 802 0.37 4.06 42.50
N ASN A 803 0.81 3.23 43.44
CA ASN A 803 0.04 2.09 43.95
C ASN A 803 0.51 1.64 45.35
N GLN A 804 -0.44 1.30 46.24
CA GLN A 804 -0.25 0.26 47.29
C GLN A 804 -1.57 -0.09 48.00
N GLY A 805 -1.89 -1.40 48.06
CA GLY A 805 -3.00 -1.96 48.85
C GLY A 805 -4.03 -2.73 48.01
N GLY A 806 -3.84 -4.04 47.83
CA GLY A 806 -4.72 -4.88 47.00
C GLY A 806 -5.66 -5.79 47.79
N ASN A 807 -6.74 -6.24 47.14
CA ASN A 807 -7.28 -7.60 47.27
C ASN A 807 -8.18 -7.93 46.06
N ASP A 808 -8.38 -9.23 45.79
CA ASP A 808 -8.84 -9.73 44.49
C ASP A 808 -10.37 -9.60 44.24
N ASN A 809 -10.78 -9.09 43.07
CA ASN A 809 -11.31 -9.92 41.97
C ASN A 809 -11.57 -9.12 40.66
N GLN A 810 -11.79 -9.85 39.55
CA GLN A 810 -11.77 -9.37 38.16
C GLN A 810 -12.93 -8.43 37.73
N GLY A 811 -12.67 -7.55 36.75
CA GLY A 811 -13.71 -6.89 35.93
C GLY A 811 -13.28 -5.55 35.33
N GLY A 812 -12.43 -5.54 34.29
CA GLY A 812 -11.75 -4.33 33.82
C GLY A 812 -12.55 -3.38 32.90
N ASN A 813 -12.57 -2.10 33.29
CA ASN A 813 -12.37 -0.93 32.41
C ASN A 813 -10.91 -0.93 31.88
N ASP A 814 -10.39 -0.08 30.97
CA ASP A 814 -10.87 1.11 30.24
C ASP A 814 -9.92 1.32 29.02
N ASN A 815 -10.19 2.31 28.13
CA ASN A 815 -9.08 3.18 27.69
C ASN A 815 -9.47 4.55 27.08
N GLN A 816 -8.96 5.60 27.73
CA GLN A 816 -8.61 6.94 27.22
C GLN A 816 -7.07 7.07 27.37
N GLY A 817 -6.33 8.06 26.84
CA GLY A 817 -6.62 9.16 25.92
C GLY A 817 -5.47 9.23 24.88
N GLY A 818 -4.96 10.36 24.42
CA GLY A 818 -5.28 11.77 24.63
C GLY A 818 -4.16 12.61 24.00
N ASN A 819 -4.31 13.94 23.93
CA ASN A 819 -3.17 14.86 23.96
C ASN A 819 -3.65 16.25 24.41
N ASP A 820 -3.33 16.58 25.66
CA ASP A 820 -2.83 17.83 26.25
C ASP A 820 -3.20 19.20 25.58
N ASN A 821 -3.46 20.29 26.31
CA ASN A 821 -2.91 20.63 27.63
C ASN A 821 -3.69 21.74 28.40
N GLN A 822 -3.37 21.87 29.70
CA GLN A 822 -3.64 22.96 30.66
C GLN A 822 -5.04 23.17 31.27
N GLY A 823 -5.06 23.32 32.61
CA GLY A 823 -6.17 23.87 33.39
C GLY A 823 -6.67 22.94 34.52
N GLY A 824 -5.98 22.93 35.67
CA GLY A 824 -6.27 21.94 36.72
C GLY A 824 -7.45 22.27 37.64
N ASN A 825 -8.24 21.25 37.99
CA ASN A 825 -8.73 21.04 39.36
C ASN A 825 -9.16 19.59 39.56
N ASN A 826 -8.41 18.81 40.36
CA ASN A 826 -8.75 17.40 40.63
C ASN A 826 -9.94 17.31 41.60
N GLN A 827 -11.12 17.01 41.08
CA GLN A 827 -12.22 16.41 41.83
C GLN A 827 -12.51 15.00 41.28
N PRO A 828 -13.02 14.07 42.12
CA PRO A 828 -13.24 12.68 41.70
C PRO A 828 -14.20 12.59 40.50
N LYS A 829 -13.88 11.70 39.56
CA LYS A 829 -14.67 11.44 38.35
C LYS A 829 -16.07 10.95 38.72
N VAL A 830 -17.04 11.87 38.74
CA VAL A 830 -18.46 11.56 38.92
C VAL A 830 -18.91 10.67 37.76
N ILE A 831 -19.55 9.55 38.07
CA ILE A 831 -20.16 8.68 37.06
C ILE A 831 -21.44 9.40 36.58
N VAL A 832 -21.35 10.00 35.40
CA VAL A 832 -22.48 10.69 34.75
C VAL A 832 -23.30 9.66 33.99
N ASP A 833 -24.58 9.48 34.34
CA ASP A 833 -25.51 8.67 33.54
C ASP A 833 -26.00 9.52 32.34
N PRO A 834 -25.65 9.18 31.09
CA PRO A 834 -26.02 9.97 29.93
C PRO A 834 -27.53 9.95 29.61
N LYS A 835 -28.31 9.05 30.23
CA LYS A 835 -29.78 9.03 30.13
C LYS A 835 -30.45 9.88 31.20
N ASN A 836 -29.79 10.09 32.33
CA ASN A 836 -30.31 10.82 33.51
C ASN A 836 -29.36 11.95 33.90
N LEU A 837 -29.03 12.82 32.94
CA LEU A 837 -28.24 14.01 33.17
C LEU A 837 -29.01 14.99 34.06
N VAL A 838 -28.35 15.47 35.12
CA VAL A 838 -28.87 16.58 35.95
C VAL A 838 -28.49 17.92 35.33
N ASP A 839 -29.13 19.00 35.76
CA ASP A 839 -28.76 20.35 35.34
C ASP A 839 -27.29 20.66 35.69
N GLY A 840 -26.51 21.09 34.70
CA GLY A 840 -25.07 21.27 34.82
C GLY A 840 -24.34 21.47 33.47
N GLU A 841 -23.03 21.73 33.55
CA GLU A 841 -22.13 21.78 32.39
C GLU A 841 -21.24 20.53 32.31
N TYR A 842 -21.07 20.04 31.09
CA TYR A 842 -20.38 18.80 30.78
C TYR A 842 -19.51 18.96 29.53
N ASP A 843 -18.43 18.21 29.43
CA ASP A 843 -17.74 17.94 28.16
C ASP A 843 -18.45 16.80 27.43
N ILE A 844 -18.69 16.95 26.13
CA ILE A 844 -19.20 15.88 25.27
C ILE A 844 -18.34 15.76 24.00
N PRO A 845 -17.64 14.61 23.81
CA PRO A 845 -16.97 14.34 22.54
C PRO A 845 -18.00 14.13 21.44
N PHE A 846 -17.62 14.43 20.19
CA PHE A 846 -18.49 14.29 19.03
C PHE A 846 -17.68 14.04 17.76
N LYS A 847 -18.36 13.64 16.70
CA LYS A 847 -17.85 13.52 15.33
C LYS A 847 -18.76 14.29 14.38
N VAL A 848 -18.18 14.93 13.37
CA VAL A 848 -18.95 15.49 12.25
C VAL A 848 -18.76 14.56 11.05
N LEU A 849 -19.86 14.02 10.55
CA LEU A 849 -19.93 13.01 9.50
C LEU A 849 -20.47 13.61 8.20
N LYS A 850 -20.15 12.97 7.06
CA LYS A 850 -20.79 13.30 5.78
C LYS A 850 -22.29 12.93 5.82
N ASP A 851 -23.12 13.61 5.04
CA ASP A 851 -24.57 13.33 5.03
C ASP A 851 -24.87 11.83 4.83
N LYS A 852 -25.71 11.28 5.71
CA LYS A 852 -26.17 9.87 5.71
C LYS A 852 -25.09 8.79 5.73
N THR A 853 -23.82 9.10 6.02
CA THR A 853 -22.75 8.09 6.15
C THR A 853 -22.18 8.00 7.57
N ASN A 854 -21.21 7.10 7.77
CA ASN A 854 -20.40 6.98 8.98
C ASN A 854 -18.96 7.52 8.79
N GLU A 855 -18.68 8.15 7.65
CA GLU A 855 -17.37 8.73 7.35
C GLU A 855 -17.25 10.14 7.94
N LEU A 856 -16.07 10.50 8.44
CA LEU A 856 -15.79 11.86 8.88
C LEU A 856 -15.93 12.86 7.71
N SER A 857 -16.69 13.93 7.95
CA SER A 857 -16.74 15.09 7.06
C SER A 857 -15.49 15.94 7.25
N LYS A 858 -15.04 16.64 6.20
CA LYS A 858 -14.02 17.68 6.38
C LYS A 858 -14.44 18.80 7.32
N MET A 859 -15.75 18.96 7.57
CA MET A 859 -16.25 19.88 8.60
C MET A 859 -15.76 19.52 10.02
N HIS A 860 -15.41 18.26 10.30
CA HIS A 860 -14.81 17.84 11.58
C HIS A 860 -13.45 18.51 11.83
N ASP A 861 -12.64 18.71 10.78
CA ASP A 861 -11.34 19.37 10.90
C ASP A 861 -11.49 20.87 11.23
N TYR A 862 -12.67 21.45 10.98
CA TYR A 862 -13.04 22.83 11.29
C TYR A 862 -13.76 22.98 12.64
N THR A 863 -13.76 21.97 13.51
CA THR A 863 -14.29 22.05 14.88
C THR A 863 -13.22 21.78 15.95
N VAL A 864 -13.48 22.22 17.18
CA VAL A 864 -12.70 21.87 18.38
C VAL A 864 -13.43 20.79 19.16
N HIS A 865 -12.70 19.88 19.80
CA HIS A 865 -13.24 18.74 20.54
C HIS A 865 -12.61 18.68 21.95
N PRO A 866 -13.37 18.31 23.00
CA PRO A 866 -14.82 18.08 23.01
C PRO A 866 -15.63 19.38 22.80
N ALA A 867 -16.95 19.25 22.63
CA ALA A 867 -17.89 20.36 22.77
C ALA A 867 -18.36 20.44 24.22
N LYS A 868 -18.92 21.58 24.62
CA LYS A 868 -19.60 21.70 25.92
C LYS A 868 -21.08 21.36 25.76
N LEU A 869 -21.60 20.51 26.63
CA LEU A 869 -23.02 20.24 26.83
C LEU A 869 -23.50 20.99 28.08
N ILE A 870 -24.59 21.76 27.93
CA ILE A 870 -25.28 22.44 29.02
C ILE A 870 -26.65 21.80 29.16
N VAL A 871 -26.92 21.20 30.32
CA VAL A 871 -28.23 20.66 30.68
C VAL A 871 -28.91 21.65 31.62
N LYS A 872 -30.14 22.05 31.28
CA LYS A 872 -30.92 22.99 32.09
C LYS A 872 -32.41 22.82 31.84
N ASP A 873 -33.22 22.72 32.89
CA ASP A 873 -34.68 22.61 32.80
C ASP A 873 -35.11 21.47 31.83
N ASP A 874 -34.48 20.28 31.97
CA ASP A 874 -34.58 19.09 31.07
C ASP A 874 -34.14 19.30 29.61
N LYS A 875 -33.69 20.50 29.23
CA LYS A 875 -33.19 20.81 27.88
C LYS A 875 -31.67 20.66 27.78
N LYS A 876 -31.19 20.28 26.60
CA LYS A 876 -29.78 20.03 26.30
C LYS A 876 -29.31 21.00 25.21
N TYR A 877 -28.29 21.78 25.51
CA TYR A 877 -27.67 22.72 24.59
C TYR A 877 -26.21 22.34 24.36
N ILE A 878 -25.76 22.39 23.10
CA ILE A 878 -24.37 22.15 22.73
C ILE A 878 -23.72 23.48 22.37
N GLU A 879 -22.60 23.80 23.00
CA GLU A 879 -21.68 24.85 22.59
C GLU A 879 -20.46 24.23 21.90
N MET A 880 -20.29 24.55 20.62
CA MET A 880 -19.23 24.00 19.77
C MET A 880 -18.40 25.12 19.15
N THR A 881 -17.07 25.03 19.26
CA THR A 881 -16.15 25.99 18.65
C THR A 881 -15.86 25.63 17.20
N LEU A 882 -16.14 26.56 16.29
CA LEU A 882 -15.80 26.51 14.87
C LEU A 882 -14.46 27.21 14.62
N LYS A 883 -13.60 26.60 13.81
CA LYS A 883 -12.34 27.15 13.30
C LYS A 883 -12.51 27.65 11.88
N ASN A 884 -11.67 28.60 11.47
CA ASN A 884 -11.81 29.35 10.22
C ASN A 884 -13.21 30.00 10.11
N SER A 885 -13.65 30.65 11.20
CA SER A 885 -14.96 31.30 11.35
C SER A 885 -15.38 32.10 10.10
N ALA A 886 -14.46 32.90 9.56
CA ALA A 886 -14.71 33.76 8.40
C ALA A 886 -15.15 33.01 7.13
N TRP A 887 -14.74 31.76 6.94
CA TRP A 887 -15.18 30.94 5.80
C TRP A 887 -16.55 30.31 6.02
N ILE A 888 -16.90 29.99 7.27
CA ILE A 888 -18.17 29.34 7.60
C ILE A 888 -19.22 30.43 7.82
N THR A 889 -19.89 30.86 6.76
CA THR A 889 -20.84 31.98 6.82
C THR A 889 -22.23 31.59 7.35
N LYS A 890 -22.58 30.30 7.32
CA LYS A 890 -23.76 29.75 8.02
C LYS A 890 -23.46 28.40 8.64
N PHE A 891 -24.03 28.16 9.81
CA PHE A 891 -24.05 26.86 10.46
C PHE A 891 -25.43 26.65 11.08
N GLN A 892 -26.17 25.67 10.57
CA GLN A 892 -27.55 25.39 10.91
C GLN A 892 -27.67 23.98 11.47
N THR A 893 -28.53 23.78 12.47
CA THR A 893 -28.83 22.45 13.02
C THR A 893 -30.33 22.19 12.95
N GLU A 894 -30.71 20.93 12.74
CA GLU A 894 -32.10 20.50 12.73
C GLU A 894 -32.64 20.37 14.16
N ASN A 895 -33.74 21.05 14.46
CA ASN A 895 -34.51 20.81 15.68
C ASN A 895 -35.99 20.66 15.31
N ASN A 896 -36.62 19.56 15.74
CA ASN A 896 -37.99 19.20 15.39
C ASN A 896 -38.28 19.29 13.87
N SER A 897 -37.37 18.73 13.06
CA SER A 897 -37.43 18.71 11.59
C SER A 897 -37.39 20.07 10.88
N LEU A 898 -36.90 21.11 11.56
CA LEU A 898 -36.63 22.43 10.99
C LEU A 898 -35.18 22.84 11.22
N PHE A 899 -34.51 23.35 10.19
CA PHE A 899 -33.15 23.89 10.30
C PHE A 899 -33.17 25.32 10.84
N ALA A 900 -32.43 25.58 11.91
CA ALA A 900 -32.24 26.91 12.49
C ALA A 900 -30.75 27.27 12.51
N ASP A 901 -30.41 28.53 12.24
CA ASP A 901 -29.03 29.04 12.41
C ASP A 901 -28.62 28.93 13.89
N ALA A 902 -27.46 28.34 14.16
CA ALA A 902 -26.92 28.21 15.50
C ALA A 902 -26.53 29.60 16.06
N LYS A 903 -26.85 29.83 17.32
CA LYS A 903 -26.63 31.11 18.00
C LYS A 903 -25.13 31.29 18.29
N VAL A 904 -24.50 32.34 17.77
CA VAL A 904 -23.12 32.68 18.16
C VAL A 904 -23.11 33.14 19.63
N VAL A 905 -22.23 32.56 20.44
CA VAL A 905 -22.05 32.87 21.87
C VAL A 905 -20.82 33.76 22.08
N SER A 906 -19.74 33.49 21.36
CA SER A 906 -18.51 34.28 21.36
C SER A 906 -17.78 34.14 20.03
N GLU A 907 -16.94 35.12 19.69
CA GLU A 907 -16.13 35.11 18.48
C GLU A 907 -14.75 35.75 18.76
N ASP A 908 -13.70 35.13 18.23
CA ASP A 908 -12.33 35.64 18.22
C ASP A 908 -11.88 35.79 16.77
N THR A 909 -11.85 37.03 16.29
CA THR A 909 -11.45 37.38 14.93
C THR A 909 -9.95 37.21 14.69
N ASN A 910 -9.11 37.22 15.73
CA ASN A 910 -7.66 37.09 15.63
C ASN A 910 -7.27 35.61 15.49
N ALA A 911 -7.89 34.74 16.29
CA ALA A 911 -7.77 33.28 16.15
C ALA A 911 -8.59 32.73 14.97
N ASN A 912 -9.47 33.54 14.36
CA ASN A 912 -10.44 33.15 13.34
C ASN A 912 -11.33 31.98 13.81
N THR A 913 -11.88 32.08 15.02
CA THR A 913 -12.76 31.07 15.63
C THR A 913 -14.03 31.69 16.21
N ARG A 914 -15.09 30.90 16.38
CA ARG A 914 -16.30 31.31 17.13
C ARG A 914 -16.96 30.13 17.82
N VAL A 915 -17.63 30.38 18.94
CA VAL A 915 -18.47 29.39 19.63
C VAL A 915 -19.91 29.55 19.19
N VAL A 916 -20.54 28.47 18.74
CA VAL A 916 -21.96 28.42 18.37
C VAL A 916 -22.74 27.51 19.32
N GLN A 917 -23.96 27.89 19.66
CA GLN A 917 -24.87 27.20 20.58
C GLN A 917 -26.16 26.78 19.87
N PHE A 918 -26.58 25.54 20.08
CA PHE A 918 -27.83 25.00 19.55
C PHE A 918 -28.46 23.97 20.51
N GLU A 919 -29.79 23.81 20.43
CA GLU A 919 -30.55 22.84 21.24
C GLU A 919 -30.55 21.46 20.56
N VAL A 920 -30.41 20.39 21.35
CA VAL A 920 -30.41 19.00 20.85
C VAL A 920 -31.45 18.19 21.64
N SER A 921 -32.44 17.63 20.94
CA SER A 921 -33.51 16.85 21.57
C SER A 921 -33.01 15.48 22.07
N ASP A 922 -32.25 14.76 21.24
CA ASP A 922 -31.67 13.46 21.56
C ASP A 922 -30.17 13.43 21.23
N LEU A 923 -29.35 13.16 22.25
CA LEU A 923 -27.88 13.03 22.12
C LEU A 923 -27.47 11.64 21.59
N PHE A 924 -28.35 10.64 21.65
CA PHE A 924 -28.10 9.29 21.14
C PHE A 924 -28.37 9.19 19.62
N ALA A 925 -29.11 10.14 19.06
CA ALA A 925 -29.36 10.25 17.64
C ALA A 925 -28.26 11.07 16.92
N LYS A 926 -28.11 10.85 15.61
CA LYS A 926 -27.34 11.77 14.76
C LYS A 926 -28.16 13.03 14.51
N LEU A 927 -27.59 14.20 14.79
CA LEU A 927 -28.19 15.49 14.53
C LEU A 927 -27.85 15.94 13.10
N ASN A 928 -28.85 16.18 12.26
CA ASN A 928 -28.61 16.74 10.93
C ASN A 928 -28.24 18.23 11.05
N ALA A 929 -27.29 18.68 10.24
CA ALA A 929 -26.82 20.06 10.19
C ALA A 929 -26.51 20.48 8.75
N LYS A 930 -26.59 21.78 8.48
CA LYS A 930 -26.19 22.38 7.19
C LYS A 930 -25.12 23.43 7.44
N VAL A 931 -24.06 23.40 6.66
CA VAL A 931 -22.97 24.37 6.73
C VAL A 931 -22.80 25.07 5.40
N LYS A 932 -22.72 26.40 5.40
CA LYS A 932 -22.31 27.18 4.22
C LYS A 932 -20.85 27.59 4.38
N VAL A 933 -20.06 27.28 3.36
CA VAL A 933 -18.66 27.70 3.25
C VAL A 933 -18.54 28.67 2.08
N ASP A 934 -18.14 29.90 2.38
CA ASP A 934 -17.83 30.95 1.40
C ASP A 934 -16.34 31.33 1.50
N ILE A 935 -15.61 31.25 0.39
CA ILE A 935 -14.22 31.72 0.28
C ILE A 935 -14.14 32.61 -0.96
N ASN A 936 -14.23 33.92 -0.75
CA ASN A 936 -14.37 34.92 -1.81
C ASN A 936 -13.16 34.95 -2.74
N GLU A 937 -11.96 34.73 -2.20
CA GLU A 937 -10.68 34.75 -2.91
C GLU A 937 -10.60 33.68 -4.01
N MET A 938 -11.40 32.61 -3.90
CA MET A 938 -11.47 31.50 -4.86
C MET A 938 -12.88 31.33 -5.46
N ASN A 939 -13.79 32.29 -5.26
CA ASN A 939 -15.20 32.23 -5.70
C ASN A 939 -15.91 30.93 -5.28
N TYR A 940 -15.60 30.42 -4.08
CA TYR A 940 -16.13 29.17 -3.56
C TYR A 940 -17.35 29.44 -2.68
N HIS A 941 -18.54 28.96 -3.06
CA HIS A 941 -19.80 29.33 -2.42
C HIS A 941 -20.74 28.13 -2.29
N HIS A 942 -20.48 27.23 -1.35
CA HIS A 942 -21.15 25.93 -1.27
C HIS A 942 -21.88 25.71 0.05
N PHE A 943 -23.02 25.01 -0.02
CA PHE A 943 -23.72 24.43 1.12
C PHE A 943 -23.46 22.93 1.19
N TYR A 944 -23.27 22.41 2.40
CA TYR A 944 -23.12 20.99 2.67
C TYR A 944 -24.10 20.54 3.75
N ASP A 945 -24.69 19.38 3.53
CA ASP A 945 -25.41 18.64 4.56
C ASP A 945 -24.40 17.73 5.29
N VAL A 946 -24.45 17.73 6.62
CA VAL A 946 -23.56 16.96 7.50
C VAL A 946 -24.35 16.41 8.68
N GLN A 947 -23.83 15.38 9.36
CA GLN A 947 -24.45 14.81 10.55
C GLN A 947 -23.49 14.89 11.74
N ILE A 948 -23.97 15.36 12.90
CA ILE A 948 -23.19 15.41 14.14
C ILE A 948 -23.59 14.21 15.00
N GLN A 949 -22.62 13.39 15.40
CA GLN A 949 -22.83 12.27 16.29
C GLN A 949 -22.11 12.54 17.62
N PHE A 950 -22.84 12.57 18.72
CA PHE A 950 -22.29 12.75 20.06
C PHE A 950 -21.88 11.41 20.68
N ASP A 951 -20.80 11.42 21.45
CA ASP A 951 -20.30 10.28 22.21
C ASP A 951 -20.86 10.34 23.65
N THR A 952 -22.10 9.87 23.79
CA THR A 952 -22.80 9.84 25.09
C THR A 952 -22.15 8.94 26.12
N ASN A 953 -21.26 8.02 25.72
CA ASN A 953 -20.55 7.14 26.64
C ASN A 953 -19.33 7.82 27.30
N ASN A 954 -18.91 9.00 26.80
CA ASN A 954 -17.71 9.70 27.25
C ASN A 954 -18.01 11.14 27.73
N ILE A 955 -19.21 11.39 28.26
CA ILE A 955 -19.58 12.69 28.86
C ILE A 955 -18.77 12.94 30.15
N GLY A 956 -17.99 14.01 30.18
CA GLY A 956 -17.19 14.46 31.33
C GLY A 956 -17.91 15.55 32.13
N ALA A 957 -17.78 15.57 33.45
CA ALA A 957 -18.40 16.62 34.29
C ALA A 957 -17.47 17.82 34.51
N LEU A 958 -17.93 19.04 34.21
CA LEU A 958 -17.19 20.29 34.42
C LEU A 958 -17.76 21.08 35.61
N GLY A 959 -17.31 20.74 36.83
CA GLY A 959 -17.33 21.64 37.99
C GLY A 959 -18.65 21.88 38.74
N THR A 960 -18.65 21.57 40.04
CA THR A 960 -19.65 21.97 41.06
C THR A 960 -21.14 21.76 40.70
N ILE A 961 -21.62 20.54 40.89
CA ILE A 961 -23.04 20.30 41.20
C ILE A 961 -23.36 21.06 42.50
N LYS A 962 -24.34 21.97 42.47
CA LYS A 962 -24.95 22.50 43.70
C LYS A 962 -25.92 21.47 44.26
N GLU A 963 -25.42 20.57 45.11
CA GLU A 963 -26.31 19.75 45.93
C GLU A 963 -26.96 20.62 47.02
N ASP A 964 -28.29 20.69 47.01
CA ASP A 964 -29.06 21.11 48.18
C ASP A 964 -28.95 20.01 49.27
N PRO A 965 -28.81 20.36 50.57
CA PRO A 965 -28.38 19.43 51.60
C PRO A 965 -29.46 18.38 51.92
N LYS A 966 -29.20 17.11 51.56
CA LYS A 966 -30.04 15.99 52.00
C LYS A 966 -29.83 15.68 53.48
N LYS A 967 -30.95 15.54 54.20
CA LYS A 967 -30.98 15.10 55.61
C LYS A 967 -30.61 13.62 55.73
N ASP A 968 -29.74 13.33 56.70
CA ASP A 968 -29.59 12.02 57.35
C ASP A 968 -30.96 11.53 57.86
N PRO A 969 -31.24 10.20 57.91
CA PRO A 969 -30.79 9.46 59.10
C PRO A 969 -30.46 7.96 58.92
N LYS A 970 -29.51 7.47 59.72
CA LYS A 970 -29.43 6.04 60.12
C LYS A 970 -30.43 5.72 61.25
N LYS A 971 -31.28 4.69 61.07
CA LYS A 971 -31.51 3.58 62.03
C LYS A 971 -32.59 2.58 61.57
N ASP A 972 -32.23 1.30 61.64
CA ASP A 972 -33.10 0.10 61.71
C ASP A 972 -33.72 0.02 63.15
N PRO A 973 -34.80 -0.75 63.47
CA PRO A 973 -35.52 -1.74 62.65
C PRO A 973 -37.08 -1.74 62.70
N ASN A 974 -37.67 -2.58 61.84
CA ASN A 974 -39.03 -3.16 61.89
C ASN A 974 -40.28 -2.24 61.88
N ASN A 975 -41.20 -2.53 60.95
CA ASN A 975 -42.61 -2.11 60.98
C ASN A 975 -43.45 -3.27 61.59
N PRO A 976 -44.48 -2.99 62.42
CA PRO A 976 -45.81 -2.86 61.85
C PRO A 976 -46.73 -1.78 62.47
N VAL A 977 -47.28 -0.93 61.60
CA VAL A 977 -48.69 -0.44 61.57
C VAL A 977 -49.05 0.73 62.53
N ILE A 978 -50.15 1.43 62.17
CA ILE A 978 -50.91 2.47 62.89
C ILE A 978 -50.49 3.95 62.63
N THR A 979 -51.20 4.59 61.69
CA THR A 979 -51.56 6.04 61.70
C THR A 979 -52.73 6.28 62.70
N PRO A 980 -53.09 7.51 63.18
CA PRO A 980 -53.00 8.82 62.49
C PRO A 980 -52.86 10.09 63.40
N LYS A 981 -53.19 11.27 62.81
CA LYS A 981 -53.48 12.62 63.39
C LYS A 981 -52.28 13.50 63.76
N VAL A 982 -52.10 14.75 63.26
CA VAL A 982 -52.97 15.94 62.98
C VAL A 982 -52.88 16.97 64.11
N ASP A 983 -52.25 18.12 63.84
CA ASP A 983 -52.78 19.49 63.97
C ASP A 983 -51.69 20.48 63.47
N ASN A 984 -51.87 21.39 62.50
CA ASN A 984 -52.73 22.58 62.33
C ASN A 984 -52.13 23.93 62.81
N VAL A 985 -51.96 24.87 61.85
CA VAL A 985 -52.23 26.34 61.96
C VAL A 985 -51.13 27.34 62.45
N LYS A 986 -50.63 28.10 61.46
CA LYS A 986 -50.41 29.58 61.36
C LYS A 986 -49.35 30.36 62.21
N LYS A 987 -48.36 30.88 61.44
CA LYS A 987 -48.10 32.31 61.09
C LYS A 987 -47.34 33.22 62.10
N VAL A 988 -46.67 34.23 61.49
CA VAL A 988 -46.04 35.47 62.04
C VAL A 988 -44.80 35.28 62.94
N ASP A 989 -43.81 36.19 63.00
CA ASP A 989 -43.73 37.59 62.53
C ASP A 989 -42.34 37.96 61.93
N ASN A 990 -42.27 39.13 61.29
CA ASN A 990 -41.04 39.77 60.80
C ASN A 990 -40.54 40.82 61.81
N PRO A 991 -39.23 41.12 61.88
CA PRO A 991 -38.84 42.52 62.04
C PRO A 991 -37.74 42.99 61.08
N ASP A 992 -37.77 44.29 60.82
CA ASP A 992 -36.93 45.05 59.87
C ASP A 992 -35.90 45.91 60.62
N PHE A 993 -34.73 46.18 60.01
CA PHE A 993 -33.92 47.36 60.33
C PHE A 993 -33.02 47.78 59.14
N ASN A 994 -33.29 48.97 58.62
CA ASN A 994 -32.64 49.62 57.47
C ASN A 994 -31.37 50.43 57.83
N ARG A 995 -30.40 50.50 56.90
CA ARG A 995 -29.69 51.77 56.61
C ARG A 995 -29.12 51.84 55.17
N ASN A 996 -29.83 52.59 54.31
CA ASN A 996 -29.39 53.63 53.34
C ASN A 996 -28.02 53.45 52.63
N ALA A 997 -27.81 53.75 51.34
CA ALA A 997 -28.61 54.33 50.24
C ALA A 997 -27.75 54.14 48.94
N ASP A 998 -28.19 54.39 47.71
CA ASP A 998 -29.43 54.91 47.14
C ASP A 998 -29.53 54.27 45.73
N ASP A 999 -30.67 53.67 45.36
CA ASP A 999 -31.04 53.62 43.95
C ASP A 999 -32.56 53.44 43.76
N LYS A 1000 -33.17 54.41 43.09
CA LYS A 1000 -34.62 54.42 42.85
C LYS A 1000 -34.93 53.94 41.44
N LYS A 1001 -35.76 52.90 41.33
CA LYS A 1001 -37.03 53.03 40.58
C LYS A 1001 -38.04 51.93 40.89
N LYS A 1002 -39.31 52.30 40.75
CA LYS A 1002 -40.48 51.44 40.97
C LYS A 1002 -40.79 50.57 39.74
N LYS A 1003 -41.44 49.43 40.03
CA LYS A 1003 -42.58 48.81 39.31
C LYS A 1003 -43.31 49.74 38.32
N GLU A 1004 -43.91 49.27 37.22
CA GLU A 1004 -44.95 48.21 37.22
C GLU A 1004 -45.24 47.63 35.80
N ASP A 1005 -45.47 46.31 35.76
CA ASP A 1005 -46.34 45.46 34.91
C ASP A 1005 -46.81 45.76 33.45
N GLN A 1006 -46.90 44.63 32.71
CA GLN A 1006 -47.79 44.26 31.58
C GLN A 1006 -47.46 44.52 30.08
N LYS A 1007 -46.98 43.43 29.46
CA LYS A 1007 -47.39 42.77 28.19
C LYS A 1007 -47.48 43.49 26.82
N ASN A 1008 -46.87 42.77 25.85
CA ASN A 1008 -47.16 42.60 24.41
C ASN A 1008 -46.56 43.55 23.34
N ASP A 1009 -45.81 42.89 22.45
CA ASP A 1009 -45.65 43.08 20.99
C ASP A 1009 -44.88 44.28 20.37
N SER A 1010 -43.66 43.94 19.90
CA SER A 1010 -43.00 44.35 18.64
C SER A 1010 -43.01 45.81 18.15
N LYS A 1011 -41.86 46.52 18.26
CA LYS A 1011 -41.27 47.33 17.16
C LYS A 1011 -39.85 47.87 17.41
N LYS A 1012 -39.27 48.44 16.34
CA LYS A 1012 -37.89 48.96 16.13
C LYS A 1012 -37.57 50.33 16.77
N GLU A 1013 -36.26 50.62 16.82
CA GLU A 1013 -35.56 51.95 16.88
C GLU A 1013 -35.58 52.68 18.25
N LYS A 1014 -34.54 53.44 18.69
CA LYS A 1014 -33.41 54.10 17.97
C LYS A 1014 -32.20 54.46 18.90
N ASN A 1015 -30.98 54.49 18.34
CA ASN A 1015 -29.71 55.22 18.67
C ASN A 1015 -29.58 56.14 19.93
N SER A 1016 -28.40 56.36 20.54
CA SER A 1016 -27.26 57.09 19.89
C SER A 1016 -25.89 57.14 20.65
N LYS A 1017 -24.78 57.06 19.87
CA LYS A 1017 -23.46 57.78 19.99
C LYS A 1017 -22.49 57.45 21.17
N THR A 1018 -21.16 57.65 21.06
CA THR A 1018 -20.32 58.58 20.23
C THR A 1018 -18.99 58.01 19.69
N ALA A 1019 -18.53 58.53 18.52
CA ALA A 1019 -17.15 58.77 18.02
C ALA A 1019 -16.11 57.61 17.99
N ASP A 1020 -15.18 57.50 17.02
CA ASP A 1020 -14.60 58.55 16.16
C ASP A 1020 -14.72 58.30 14.64
N THR A 1021 -14.58 59.36 13.83
CA THR A 1021 -14.66 59.28 12.35
C THR A 1021 -13.82 60.39 11.71
N ALA A 1022 -12.54 60.11 11.40
CA ALA A 1022 -11.61 61.12 10.88
C ALA A 1022 -10.80 60.74 9.63
N GLN A 1023 -10.81 59.49 9.15
CA GLN A 1023 -9.98 59.06 8.01
C GLN A 1023 -10.73 58.71 6.71
N LEU A 1024 -11.99 58.26 6.77
CA LEU A 1024 -12.72 57.80 5.56
C LEU A 1024 -13.12 58.92 4.59
N GLY A 1025 -13.38 60.13 5.08
CA GLY A 1025 -13.75 61.27 4.23
C GLY A 1025 -12.63 61.75 3.30
N LEU A 1026 -11.37 61.65 3.77
CA LEU A 1026 -10.20 62.13 3.02
C LEU A 1026 -9.93 61.26 1.78
N TYR A 1027 -10.06 59.94 1.90
CA TYR A 1027 -9.90 59.02 0.77
C TYR A 1027 -11.00 59.18 -0.29
N MET A 1028 -12.25 59.43 0.11
CA MET A 1028 -13.36 59.66 -0.82
C MET A 1028 -13.13 60.92 -1.69
N VAL A 1029 -12.62 62.01 -1.09
CA VAL A 1029 -12.30 63.25 -1.83
C VAL A 1029 -11.10 63.06 -2.76
N LEU A 1030 -10.07 62.32 -2.34
CA LEU A 1030 -8.91 61.99 -3.20
C LEU A 1030 -9.30 61.09 -4.40
N LEU A 1031 -10.23 60.15 -4.19
CA LEU A 1031 -10.66 59.21 -5.23
C LEU A 1031 -11.59 59.87 -6.26
N LEU A 1032 -12.41 60.84 -5.85
CA LEU A 1032 -13.21 61.66 -6.78
C LEU A 1032 -12.37 62.72 -7.51
N GLY A 1033 -11.37 63.31 -6.85
CA GLY A 1033 -10.45 64.29 -7.45
C GLY A 1033 -9.55 63.70 -8.53
N SER A 1034 -9.06 62.48 -8.34
CA SER A 1034 -8.24 61.77 -9.33
C SER A 1034 -9.05 61.36 -10.57
N LEU A 1035 -10.31 60.96 -10.40
CA LEU A 1035 -11.22 60.63 -11.50
C LEU A 1035 -11.50 61.86 -12.40
N ALA A 1036 -11.65 63.04 -11.81
CA ALA A 1036 -11.86 64.29 -12.58
C ALA A 1036 -10.65 64.68 -13.45
N LEU A 1037 -9.42 64.40 -13.00
CA LEU A 1037 -8.20 64.63 -13.78
C LEU A 1037 -8.06 63.63 -14.94
N LEU A 1038 -8.46 62.37 -14.73
CA LEU A 1038 -8.49 61.34 -15.77
C LEU A 1038 -9.49 61.68 -16.88
N VAL A 1039 -10.73 62.05 -16.52
CA VAL A 1039 -11.75 62.48 -17.49
C VAL A 1039 -11.32 63.74 -18.26
N ARG A 1040 -10.58 64.66 -17.62
CA ARG A 1040 -10.06 65.86 -18.29
C ARG A 1040 -8.91 65.57 -19.25
N LYS A 1041 -8.01 64.60 -18.96
CA LYS A 1041 -6.99 64.15 -19.91
C LYS A 1041 -7.60 63.40 -21.10
N TYR A 1042 -8.56 62.51 -20.84
CA TYR A 1042 -9.23 61.72 -21.88
C TYR A 1042 -9.99 62.60 -22.89
N ARG A 1043 -10.66 63.68 -22.43
CA ARG A 1043 -11.33 64.64 -23.32
C ARG A 1043 -10.40 65.64 -24.03
N ALA A 1044 -9.11 65.70 -23.68
CA ALA A 1044 -8.16 66.66 -24.24
C ALA A 1044 -7.22 66.06 -25.32
N GLY A 1045 -7.40 64.78 -25.70
CA GLY A 1045 -6.63 64.16 -26.79
C GLY A 1045 -5.11 64.09 -26.53
N ARG A 1046 -4.70 63.97 -25.26
CA ARG A 1046 -3.30 63.79 -24.83
C ARG A 1046 -3.17 62.69 -23.77
N LEU A 1047 -3.66 61.52 -24.14
CA LEU A 1047 -3.26 60.21 -23.63
C LEU A 1047 -3.01 59.33 -24.87
#